data_AF-A0A7W3ZEQ3-F1
#
_entry.id   AF-A0A7W3ZEQ3-F1
#
_cell.length_a   1.000
_cell.length_b   1.000
_cell.length_c   1.000
_cell.angle_alpha   90.00
_cell.angle_beta   90.00
_cell.angle_gamma   90.00
#
_symmetry.space_group_name_H-M   'P 1'
#
loop_
_entity.id
_entity.type
_entity.pdbx_description
1 polymer ?
#
loop_
_entity_poly.entity_id
_entity_poly.type
_entity_poly.pdbx_seq_one_letter_code
_entity_poly.pdbx_strand_id
1 'polypeptide(L)'
;MTTYPRRHALGMALGGAVLLGLPGTATAAGGPAQPVVADGAGTPVVPPPPPVPVPLESWFDNDGIDSANAHDGNFDGSGYTFPAEQIPAGSTVTAGGVPYLLGSAAAGAKNNVIALGQRIDLPKGRYFGAAFLVACSYGSTGGDATVHYADGSTSTAALSGSDWYGSGGAVASAFRYGPGGVTDQNPVSIGTAQVWIDPAREAVALTLPKTAPPAANVASLHVFALTLQPVAQGRSATVLDARATANLLQDGGPQAVEATIVNTGTVWLETRDRITVTLDVPGGRVRTPAPIPRLAPGEQTTVRLGLTADRGLPAGTPAAGRIRVLADRSTIATRTLPVPLGIPDFRPADASLSTHRAPYWFCDAKFGIFIHWGVYSVPAWAPVGQQYAEWYWNNQQDPNGPTYAYHAKTYGESFGYDDFIPKFTAARFDPRSWVQLIEDAGAQYYVLTSKHHDGFALWDTKVSGRNAKKLGPRRDLVADLFAASRKYTPGLRNGLYFSLPEWFNPDNPWMGHAPRNPYTGAPLPYTGYTAGRDFVKDLQAPQVLELVSGFDPDVLWFDIGGVNDSREVLTEYFNRAKNRRRPKDVTYNDRGGIPDHDFTTPEYTTYPNTVVAKWESSRGLDPFSYGYNRATPDDKYMTTEDVVHTLVDVVSKNGNFLLDIGPDFDGAIPAVMQQRLRETGAWLRTNGEAIYGTTYWSRLAQLGDLRFTVRPGSAFYLMSLVAPGSQLVVDAPVPIRQGDRVSMLGYGGPLHWSQSDGRLVIDVPAAARAAGKHAWVFKVDWR
;
A
#
# COMPACT_ATOMS: atom_id res chain seq x y z
N MET A 1 -9.86 29.33 21.90
CA MET A 1 -8.62 28.70 21.42
C MET A 1 -8.28 27.56 22.36
N THR A 2 -8.78 26.37 22.08
CA THR A 2 -8.37 25.13 22.73
C THR A 2 -7.32 24.48 21.83
N THR A 3 -6.07 24.52 22.28
CA THR A 3 -4.95 23.81 21.66
C THR A 3 -5.13 22.32 21.90
N TYR A 4 -5.67 21.60 20.92
CA TYR A 4 -5.60 20.14 20.90
C TYR A 4 -4.18 19.72 20.49
N PRO A 5 -3.56 18.76 21.18
CA PRO A 5 -2.21 18.32 20.87
C PRO A 5 -2.21 17.61 19.50
N ARG A 6 -1.44 18.15 18.56
CA ARG A 6 -1.10 17.50 17.31
C ARG A 6 -0.30 16.23 17.59
N ARG A 7 -0.72 15.10 17.02
CA ARG A 7 0.18 13.97 16.75
C ARG A 7 1.19 14.43 15.69
N HIS A 8 2.32 14.95 16.14
CA HIS A 8 3.49 15.19 15.29
C HIS A 8 4.20 13.86 15.07
N ALA A 9 4.02 13.24 13.91
CA ALA A 9 4.93 12.21 13.42
C ALA A 9 6.03 12.89 12.58
N LEU A 10 6.88 13.70 13.24
CA LEU A 10 8.13 14.18 12.66
C LEU A 10 9.22 13.17 13.03
N GLY A 11 9.37 12.14 12.21
CA GLY A 11 10.52 11.24 12.27
C GLY A 11 11.74 11.93 11.66
N MET A 12 12.41 12.81 12.42
CA MET A 12 13.77 13.24 12.07
C MET A 12 14.74 12.08 12.39
N ALA A 13 15.12 11.31 11.39
CA ALA A 13 16.28 10.43 11.47
C ALA A 13 17.52 11.19 10.96
N LEU A 14 18.25 11.85 11.87
CA LEU A 14 19.61 12.33 11.62
C LEU A 14 20.58 11.14 11.77
N GLY A 15 20.86 10.45 10.67
CA GLY A 15 21.86 9.39 10.60
C GLY A 15 23.27 9.97 10.39
N GLY A 16 24.01 10.17 11.48
CA GLY A 16 25.46 10.39 11.44
C GLY A 16 26.20 9.05 11.49
N ALA A 17 26.73 8.60 10.35
CA ALA A 17 27.58 7.42 10.28
C ALA A 17 29.06 7.81 10.50
N VAL A 18 29.68 7.30 11.56
CA VAL A 18 31.14 7.30 11.74
C VAL A 18 31.66 5.90 11.43
N LEU A 19 32.35 5.77 10.30
CA LEU A 19 33.10 4.59 9.89
C LEU A 19 34.42 4.49 10.68
N LEU A 20 34.63 3.38 11.38
CA LEU A 20 35.98 2.85 11.67
C LEU A 20 35.93 1.32 11.58
N GLY A 21 36.37 0.79 10.44
CA GLY A 21 36.61 -0.65 10.24
C GLY A 21 38.10 -0.91 10.05
N LEU A 22 38.68 -1.76 10.89
CA LEU A 22 39.96 -2.42 10.67
C LEU A 22 39.71 -3.82 10.08
N PRO A 23 40.54 -4.32 9.13
CA PRO A 23 40.28 -5.58 8.45
C PRO A 23 40.79 -6.77 9.27
N GLY A 24 39.89 -7.66 9.65
CA GLY A 24 40.22 -8.99 10.17
C GLY A 24 40.16 -10.02 9.04
N THR A 25 41.32 -10.53 8.63
CA THR A 25 41.44 -11.66 7.70
C THR A 25 41.04 -12.95 8.37
N ALA A 26 40.02 -13.65 7.85
CA ALA A 26 39.72 -15.03 8.22
C ALA A 26 39.82 -15.92 6.98
N THR A 27 40.74 -16.89 7.06
CA THR A 27 41.11 -17.88 6.05
C THR A 27 40.00 -18.89 5.81
N ALA A 28 39.74 -19.18 4.53
CA ALA A 28 38.82 -20.21 4.07
C ALA A 28 39.37 -21.62 4.40
N ALA A 29 38.54 -22.45 5.04
CA ALA A 29 38.71 -23.89 5.10
C ALA A 29 37.51 -24.54 4.39
N GLY A 30 37.80 -25.31 3.34
CA GLY A 30 36.80 -25.99 2.52
C GLY A 30 36.05 -27.08 3.29
N GLY A 31 34.72 -27.02 3.19
CA GLY A 31 33.77 -28.08 3.55
C GLY A 31 32.96 -28.50 2.29
N PRO A 32 32.36 -29.70 2.30
CA PRO A 32 32.07 -30.46 1.08
C PRO A 32 30.92 -29.88 0.26
N ALA A 33 31.02 -30.05 -1.05
CA ALA A 33 30.02 -29.70 -2.05
C ALA A 33 28.62 -30.22 -1.66
N GLN A 34 27.64 -29.33 -1.66
CA GLN A 34 26.22 -29.67 -1.54
C GLN A 34 25.69 -30.36 -2.80
N PRO A 35 24.61 -31.15 -2.66
CA PRO A 35 24.09 -31.97 -3.73
C PRO A 35 23.43 -31.09 -4.79
N VAL A 36 23.77 -31.38 -6.04
CA VAL A 36 23.05 -30.96 -7.25
C VAL A 36 21.56 -31.18 -7.00
N VAL A 37 20.75 -30.13 -7.16
CA VAL A 37 19.27 -30.20 -7.20
C VAL A 37 18.91 -31.36 -8.12
N ALA A 38 18.44 -32.48 -7.54
CA ALA A 38 18.19 -33.69 -8.30
C ALA A 38 17.19 -33.36 -9.41
N ASP A 39 17.58 -33.67 -10.65
CA ASP A 39 16.74 -33.48 -11.82
C ASP A 39 15.58 -34.49 -11.70
N GLY A 40 14.47 -34.04 -11.11
CA GLY A 40 13.35 -34.89 -10.71
C GLY A 40 12.53 -35.41 -11.87
N ALA A 41 13.12 -35.76 -13.01
CA ALA A 41 12.39 -36.33 -14.14
C ALA A 41 11.61 -37.58 -13.66
N GLY A 42 10.26 -37.50 -13.64
CA GLY A 42 9.38 -38.61 -13.28
C GLY A 42 8.86 -38.66 -11.83
N THR A 43 9.22 -37.74 -10.94
CA THR A 43 8.63 -37.69 -9.58
C THR A 43 7.22 -37.08 -9.62
N PRO A 44 6.17 -37.79 -9.18
CA PRO A 44 4.81 -37.27 -9.16
C PRO A 44 4.70 -36.06 -8.22
N VAL A 45 3.80 -35.14 -8.55
CA VAL A 45 3.48 -34.01 -7.69
C VAL A 45 2.59 -34.51 -6.55
N VAL A 46 3.04 -34.36 -5.31
CA VAL A 46 2.35 -34.87 -4.11
C VAL A 46 1.68 -33.74 -3.33
N PRO A 47 0.58 -34.01 -2.60
CA PRO A 47 0.01 -33.04 -1.66
C PRO A 47 1.02 -32.65 -0.57
N PRO A 48 0.97 -31.42 -0.04
CA PRO A 48 1.83 -31.02 1.06
C PRO A 48 1.49 -31.80 2.34
N PRO A 49 2.47 -32.01 3.25
CA PRO A 49 2.16 -32.41 4.62
C PRO A 49 1.21 -31.39 5.28
N PRO A 50 0.38 -31.81 6.25
CA PRO A 50 -0.50 -30.88 6.95
C PRO A 50 0.31 -29.80 7.70
N PRO A 51 -0.20 -28.55 7.78
CA PRO A 51 0.38 -27.53 8.65
C PRO A 51 0.44 -28.01 10.10
N VAL A 52 1.46 -27.54 10.84
CA VAL A 52 1.73 -27.90 12.23
C VAL A 52 1.59 -26.66 13.11
N PRO A 53 0.45 -26.46 13.79
CA PRO A 53 0.31 -25.41 14.78
C PRO A 53 1.33 -25.56 15.90
N VAL A 54 1.96 -24.46 16.30
CA VAL A 54 2.93 -24.40 17.39
C VAL A 54 2.23 -23.92 18.65
N PRO A 55 2.17 -24.71 19.73
CA PRO A 55 1.61 -24.27 21.00
C PRO A 55 2.44 -23.10 21.58
N LEU A 56 1.82 -21.94 21.75
CA LEU A 56 2.47 -20.73 22.29
C LEU A 56 2.17 -20.48 23.77
N GLU A 57 1.44 -21.38 24.43
CA GLU A 57 0.94 -21.23 25.80
C GLU A 57 2.03 -20.89 26.82
N SER A 58 3.23 -21.47 26.68
CA SER A 58 4.36 -21.18 27.56
C SER A 58 4.96 -19.79 27.38
N TRP A 59 4.66 -19.11 26.27
CA TRP A 59 5.18 -17.79 25.90
C TRP A 59 4.18 -16.67 26.02
N PHE A 60 2.90 -16.96 26.24
CA PHE A 60 1.91 -15.91 26.42
C PHE A 60 2.25 -15.05 27.65
N ASP A 61 2.43 -13.76 27.43
CA ASP A 61 2.81 -12.77 28.44
C ASP A 61 1.80 -11.62 28.54
N ASN A 62 0.80 -11.59 27.65
CA ASN A 62 -0.24 -10.58 27.61
C ASN A 62 -1.64 -11.20 27.54
N ASP A 63 -2.61 -10.45 28.05
CA ASP A 63 -4.03 -10.78 27.95
C ASP A 63 -4.68 -9.84 26.94
N GLY A 64 -4.75 -10.28 25.69
CA GLY A 64 -5.28 -9.51 24.58
C GLY A 64 -6.73 -9.86 24.22
N ILE A 65 -7.23 -11.02 24.63
CA ILE A 65 -8.58 -11.51 24.35
C ILE A 65 -9.31 -11.76 25.66
N ASP A 66 -10.34 -10.97 25.92
CA ASP A 66 -11.12 -11.01 27.15
C ASP A 66 -12.57 -11.40 26.86
N SER A 67 -13.30 -11.84 27.88
CA SER A 67 -14.73 -12.15 27.81
C SER A 67 -15.56 -11.09 28.53
N ALA A 68 -16.87 -11.10 28.26
CA ALA A 68 -17.83 -10.23 28.93
C ALA A 68 -17.97 -10.50 30.45
N ASN A 69 -17.28 -11.52 30.99
CA ASN A 69 -17.36 -11.92 32.39
C ASN A 69 -16.06 -11.71 33.17
N ALA A 70 -14.91 -11.64 32.50
CA ALA A 70 -13.61 -11.58 33.18
C ALA A 70 -13.12 -10.13 33.34
N HIS A 71 -13.17 -9.33 32.25
CA HIS A 71 -12.88 -7.89 32.27
C HIS A 71 -11.50 -7.53 32.86
N ASP A 72 -10.52 -8.41 32.70
CA ASP A 72 -9.16 -8.32 33.21
C ASP A 72 -8.09 -8.16 32.12
N GLY A 73 -8.51 -8.12 30.85
CA GLY A 73 -7.63 -7.99 29.71
C GLY A 73 -7.10 -6.57 29.47
N ASN A 74 -5.96 -6.51 28.77
CA ASN A 74 -5.36 -5.27 28.31
C ASN A 74 -4.47 -5.54 27.10
N PHE A 75 -5.05 -5.43 25.90
CA PHE A 75 -4.31 -5.61 24.64
C PHE A 75 -3.38 -4.44 24.37
N ASP A 76 -3.88 -3.21 24.48
CA ASP A 76 -3.20 -2.01 23.97
C ASP A 76 -2.38 -1.26 25.03
N GLY A 77 -2.47 -1.63 26.30
CA GLY A 77 -1.87 -0.91 27.42
C GLY A 77 -2.77 0.19 28.01
N SER A 78 -3.93 0.45 27.40
CA SER A 78 -4.95 1.39 27.88
C SER A 78 -6.22 0.72 28.39
N GLY A 79 -6.24 -0.63 28.48
CA GLY A 79 -7.35 -1.42 28.99
C GLY A 79 -8.37 -1.83 27.92
N TYR A 80 -8.04 -1.70 26.63
CA TYR A 80 -8.89 -2.21 25.56
C TYR A 80 -8.48 -3.63 25.17
N THR A 81 -9.43 -4.48 24.75
CA THR A 81 -9.19 -5.91 24.46
C THR A 81 -10.09 -6.43 23.32
N PHE A 82 -9.70 -7.55 22.71
CA PHE A 82 -10.56 -8.29 21.80
C PHE A 82 -11.64 -9.09 22.55
N PRO A 83 -12.88 -9.18 22.01
CA PRO A 83 -13.94 -9.94 22.67
C PRO A 83 -13.95 -11.42 22.28
N ALA A 84 -13.81 -12.30 23.26
CA ALA A 84 -13.82 -13.75 23.12
C ALA A 84 -15.13 -14.32 22.56
N GLU A 85 -16.22 -13.54 22.60
CA GLU A 85 -17.50 -13.92 22.00
C GLU A 85 -17.48 -13.86 20.47
N GLN A 86 -16.55 -13.11 19.88
CA GLN A 86 -16.38 -12.99 18.43
C GLN A 86 -15.01 -13.49 17.95
N ILE A 87 -14.06 -13.68 18.85
CA ILE A 87 -12.77 -14.32 18.58
C ILE A 87 -12.79 -15.72 19.21
N PRO A 88 -12.59 -16.81 18.46
CA PRO A 88 -12.74 -18.18 18.95
C PRO A 88 -11.56 -18.62 19.86
N ALA A 89 -11.40 -17.95 20.99
CA ALA A 89 -10.34 -18.16 21.96
C ALA A 89 -10.39 -19.56 22.58
N GLY A 90 -9.21 -20.12 22.88
CA GLY A 90 -9.06 -21.47 23.43
C GLY A 90 -9.42 -22.59 22.44
N SER A 91 -9.51 -22.27 21.15
CA SER A 91 -9.88 -23.23 20.11
C SER A 91 -8.97 -23.12 18.88
N THR A 92 -9.15 -24.05 17.94
CA THR A 92 -8.48 -23.97 16.64
C THR A 92 -9.30 -23.09 15.70
N VAL A 93 -8.71 -21.99 15.22
CA VAL A 93 -9.27 -21.18 14.15
C VAL A 93 -8.58 -21.52 12.84
N THR A 94 -9.33 -21.57 11.74
CA THR A 94 -8.72 -21.67 10.40
C THR A 94 -8.78 -20.31 9.74
N ALA A 95 -7.62 -19.70 9.53
CA ALA A 95 -7.48 -18.42 8.83
C ALA A 95 -6.63 -18.64 7.59
N GLY A 96 -7.15 -18.24 6.42
CA GLY A 96 -6.43 -18.49 5.17
C GLY A 96 -6.16 -19.98 4.91
N GLY A 97 -7.03 -20.91 5.38
CA GLY A 97 -6.82 -22.36 5.24
C GLY A 97 -5.69 -22.94 6.10
N VAL A 98 -5.06 -22.11 6.93
CA VAL A 98 -4.05 -22.51 7.90
C VAL A 98 -4.72 -22.62 9.27
N PRO A 99 -4.59 -23.76 9.97
CA PRO A 99 -5.09 -23.91 11.33
C PRO A 99 -4.17 -23.18 12.31
N TYR A 100 -4.75 -22.50 13.30
CA TYR A 100 -4.04 -21.78 14.35
C TYR A 100 -4.63 -22.13 15.71
N LEU A 101 -3.77 -22.34 16.71
CA LEU A 101 -4.17 -22.53 18.09
C LEU A 101 -4.21 -21.17 18.79
N LEU A 102 -5.40 -20.70 19.16
CA LEU A 102 -5.58 -19.46 19.93
C LEU A 102 -5.54 -19.74 21.44
N GLY A 103 -4.93 -18.82 22.19
CA GLY A 103 -4.92 -18.88 23.66
C GLY A 103 -6.31 -18.77 24.28
N SER A 104 -6.44 -19.25 25.51
CA SER A 104 -7.70 -19.22 26.27
C SER A 104 -8.05 -17.79 26.72
N ALA A 105 -9.33 -17.42 26.66
CA ALA A 105 -9.87 -16.18 27.23
C ALA A 105 -10.48 -16.40 28.64
N ALA A 106 -10.03 -17.44 29.35
CA ALA A 106 -10.42 -17.64 30.75
C ALA A 106 -9.82 -16.53 31.63
N ALA A 107 -10.54 -16.12 32.67
CA ALA A 107 -10.06 -15.09 33.60
C ALA A 107 -8.65 -15.39 34.12
N GLY A 108 -7.77 -14.39 34.04
CA GLY A 108 -6.36 -14.44 34.42
C GLY A 108 -5.43 -15.09 33.40
N ALA A 109 -5.95 -15.63 32.29
CA ALA A 109 -5.14 -16.27 31.27
C ALA A 109 -4.40 -15.23 30.42
N LYS A 110 -3.15 -15.55 30.07
CA LYS A 110 -2.44 -14.87 28.99
C LYS A 110 -2.72 -15.63 27.69
N ASN A 111 -2.93 -14.90 26.60
CA ASN A 111 -3.42 -15.45 25.33
C ASN A 111 -2.74 -14.88 24.09
N ASN A 112 -1.78 -13.99 24.27
CA ASN A 112 -0.88 -13.54 23.21
C ASN A 112 0.53 -13.24 23.75
N VAL A 113 1.49 -13.22 22.83
CA VAL A 113 2.90 -12.87 23.09
C VAL A 113 3.15 -11.45 22.57
N ILE A 114 3.67 -10.55 23.40
CA ILE A 114 4.18 -9.24 22.96
C ILE A 114 5.56 -9.47 22.36
N ALA A 115 5.81 -9.10 21.11
CA ALA A 115 7.11 -9.32 20.47
C ALA A 115 8.20 -8.42 21.08
N LEU A 116 9.03 -8.99 21.97
CA LEU A 116 10.10 -8.33 22.74
C LEU A 116 11.47 -9.03 22.58
N GLY A 117 11.60 -9.92 21.59
CA GLY A 117 12.82 -10.70 21.35
C GLY A 117 12.81 -12.13 21.90
N GLN A 118 11.65 -12.68 22.25
CA GLN A 118 11.50 -14.05 22.74
C GLN A 118 12.00 -15.05 21.69
N ARG A 119 12.70 -16.09 22.15
CA ARG A 119 13.07 -17.25 21.34
C ARG A 119 12.01 -18.34 21.53
N ILE A 120 11.24 -18.60 20.48
CA ILE A 120 10.23 -19.65 20.41
C ILE A 120 10.89 -20.92 19.86
N ASP A 121 10.96 -21.98 20.66
CA ASP A 121 11.41 -23.28 20.16
C ASP A 121 10.38 -23.85 19.18
N LEU A 122 10.88 -24.39 18.07
CA LEU A 122 10.05 -25.00 17.03
C LEU A 122 10.17 -26.52 17.12
N PRO A 123 9.11 -27.28 16.76
CA PRO A 123 9.28 -28.68 16.41
C PRO A 123 10.40 -28.81 15.37
N LYS A 124 11.36 -29.70 15.61
CA LYS A 124 12.49 -29.88 14.69
C LYS A 124 12.00 -30.40 13.35
N GLY A 125 12.36 -29.73 12.27
CA GLY A 125 11.98 -30.16 10.94
C GLY A 125 12.38 -29.17 9.87
N ARG A 126 12.06 -29.52 8.62
CA ARG A 126 12.22 -28.63 7.46
C ARG A 126 10.87 -28.03 7.10
N TYR A 127 10.85 -26.71 7.06
CA TYR A 127 9.66 -25.91 6.80
C TYR A 127 9.99 -24.90 5.71
N PHE A 128 9.01 -24.52 4.89
CA PHE A 128 9.22 -23.40 3.96
C PHE A 128 8.78 -22.06 4.55
N GLY A 129 8.02 -22.08 5.65
CA GLY A 129 7.56 -20.88 6.30
C GLY A 129 6.79 -21.13 7.59
N ALA A 130 6.68 -20.05 8.34
CA ALA A 130 5.93 -19.90 9.58
C ALA A 130 4.85 -18.85 9.36
N ALA A 131 3.59 -19.23 9.49
CA ALA A 131 2.45 -18.32 9.41
C ALA A 131 2.04 -17.90 10.82
N PHE A 132 1.68 -16.62 10.98
CA PHE A 132 1.32 -16.02 12.25
C PHE A 132 -0.04 -15.36 12.18
N LEU A 133 -0.76 -15.38 13.32
CA LEU A 133 -1.83 -14.43 13.60
C LEU A 133 -1.26 -13.28 14.44
N VAL A 134 -1.33 -12.06 13.91
CA VAL A 134 -0.73 -10.87 14.54
C VAL A 134 -1.66 -9.67 14.53
N ALA A 135 -1.54 -8.82 15.55
CA ALA A 135 -2.13 -7.48 15.55
C ALA A 135 -1.17 -6.52 16.24
N CYS A 136 -1.24 -5.25 15.89
CA CYS A 136 -0.51 -4.20 16.59
C CYS A 136 -1.47 -3.25 17.31
N SER A 137 -1.03 -2.71 18.43
CA SER A 137 -1.68 -1.57 19.06
C SER A 137 -1.12 -0.26 18.50
N TYR A 138 -1.92 0.82 18.49
CA TYR A 138 -1.50 2.19 18.18
C TYR A 138 -0.73 2.40 16.86
N GLY A 139 -0.95 1.55 15.85
CA GLY A 139 -0.29 1.65 14.55
C GLY A 139 0.42 0.36 14.14
N SER A 140 0.81 0.29 12.87
CA SER A 140 1.56 -0.86 12.35
C SER A 140 3.00 -0.84 12.87
N THR A 141 3.52 -1.97 13.32
CA THR A 141 4.91 -2.10 13.79
C THR A 141 5.45 -3.51 13.53
N GLY A 142 6.76 -3.69 13.69
CA GLY A 142 7.45 -4.97 13.48
C GLY A 142 8.97 -4.83 13.44
N GLY A 143 9.64 -5.88 12.99
CA GLY A 143 11.09 -5.92 12.84
C GLY A 143 11.57 -7.25 12.29
N ASP A 144 12.86 -7.54 12.46
CA ASP A 144 13.45 -8.80 11.99
C ASP A 144 13.16 -9.94 12.97
N ALA A 145 12.50 -10.98 12.46
CA ALA A 145 12.47 -12.29 13.09
C ALA A 145 13.69 -13.10 12.63
N THR A 146 14.29 -13.86 13.55
CA THR A 146 15.47 -14.71 13.26
C THR A 146 15.09 -16.18 13.35
N VAL A 147 15.23 -16.92 12.26
CA VAL A 147 15.10 -18.37 12.24
C VAL A 147 16.46 -18.99 12.58
N HIS A 148 16.45 -19.96 13.50
CA HIS A 148 17.63 -20.69 13.94
C HIS A 148 17.59 -22.12 13.41
N TYR A 149 18.72 -22.57 12.87
CA TYR A 149 18.86 -23.91 12.29
C TYR A 149 19.71 -24.83 13.14
N ALA A 150 19.51 -26.14 12.97
CA ALA A 150 20.24 -27.18 13.72
C ALA A 150 21.75 -27.18 13.46
N ASP A 151 22.19 -26.64 12.32
CA ASP A 151 23.60 -26.49 11.95
C ASP A 151 24.29 -25.26 12.59
N GLY A 152 23.55 -24.49 13.42
CA GLY A 152 24.03 -23.29 14.08
C GLY A 152 23.93 -22.02 13.23
N SER A 153 23.54 -22.13 11.96
CA SER A 153 23.29 -20.96 11.11
C SER A 153 21.95 -20.29 11.43
N THR A 154 21.76 -19.08 10.92
CA THR A 154 20.50 -18.32 11.05
C THR A 154 20.10 -17.69 9.73
N SER A 155 18.82 -17.39 9.58
CA SER A 155 18.31 -16.47 8.55
C SER A 155 17.37 -15.46 9.19
N THR A 156 17.26 -14.26 8.62
CA THR A 156 16.34 -13.24 9.09
C THR A 156 15.24 -12.99 8.06
N ALA A 157 14.04 -12.69 8.53
CA ALA A 157 12.96 -12.17 7.71
C ALA A 157 12.10 -11.20 8.53
N ALA A 158 11.45 -10.27 7.85
CA ALA A 158 10.56 -9.33 8.52
C ALA A 158 9.33 -10.03 9.11
N LEU A 159 8.95 -9.64 10.31
CA LEU A 159 7.65 -9.93 10.92
C LEU A 159 7.04 -8.62 11.42
N SER A 160 5.88 -8.27 10.87
CA SER A 160 5.13 -7.07 11.22
C SER A 160 3.63 -7.34 11.22
N GLY A 161 2.87 -6.49 11.90
CA GLY A 161 1.41 -6.50 11.90
C GLY A 161 0.84 -5.12 11.59
N SER A 162 -0.44 -5.10 11.23
CA SER A 162 -1.22 -3.86 11.11
C SER A 162 -1.78 -3.46 12.47
N ASP A 163 -2.16 -2.19 12.60
CA ASP A 163 -3.00 -1.74 13.72
C ASP A 163 -4.27 -2.58 13.80
N TRP A 164 -4.70 -2.92 15.00
CA TRP A 164 -5.85 -3.80 15.24
C TRP A 164 -7.19 -3.17 14.86
N TYR A 165 -7.30 -1.84 14.74
CA TYR A 165 -8.56 -1.18 14.39
C TYR A 165 -9.04 -1.54 12.98
N GLY A 166 -10.32 -1.90 12.86
CA GLY A 166 -10.98 -2.28 11.61
C GLY A 166 -11.36 -3.76 11.56
N SER A 167 -12.13 -4.14 10.54
CA SER A 167 -12.67 -5.50 10.36
C SER A 167 -11.97 -6.31 9.26
N GLY A 168 -10.88 -5.78 8.68
CA GLY A 168 -10.22 -6.36 7.50
C GLY A 168 -9.25 -7.53 7.77
N GLY A 169 -8.97 -7.85 9.03
CA GLY A 169 -8.10 -8.96 9.42
C GLY A 169 -8.69 -10.35 9.18
N ALA A 170 -7.85 -11.38 9.33
CA ALA A 170 -8.23 -12.77 9.12
C ALA A 170 -9.19 -13.30 10.20
N VAL A 171 -9.15 -12.71 11.39
CA VAL A 171 -10.14 -12.89 12.45
C VAL A 171 -10.56 -11.49 12.88
N ALA A 172 -11.85 -11.19 12.91
CA ALA A 172 -12.35 -9.85 13.19
C ALA A 172 -13.51 -9.88 14.16
N SER A 173 -13.68 -8.77 14.88
CA SER A 173 -14.81 -8.47 15.72
C SER A 173 -15.41 -7.12 15.35
N ALA A 174 -16.73 -7.02 15.44
CA ALA A 174 -17.49 -5.80 15.21
C ALA A 174 -17.36 -4.78 16.35
N PHE A 175 -16.84 -5.19 17.51
CA PHE A 175 -16.66 -4.34 18.69
C PHE A 175 -15.40 -4.76 19.46
N ARG A 176 -15.08 -4.03 20.52
CA ARG A 176 -14.02 -4.36 21.47
C ARG A 176 -14.44 -4.06 22.90
N TYR A 177 -13.77 -4.63 23.88
CA TYR A 177 -13.93 -4.20 25.27
C TYR A 177 -13.00 -3.03 25.56
N GLY A 178 -13.48 -2.08 26.34
CA GLY A 178 -12.71 -0.99 26.92
C GLY A 178 -12.56 -1.14 28.44
N PRO A 179 -11.88 -0.17 29.07
CA PRO A 179 -11.59 -0.21 30.51
C PRO A 179 -12.85 -0.44 31.36
N GLY A 180 -12.79 -1.42 32.26
CA GLY A 180 -13.91 -1.78 33.12
C GLY A 180 -15.03 -2.58 32.43
N GLY A 181 -14.74 -3.18 31.27
CA GLY A 181 -15.67 -4.08 30.58
C GLY A 181 -16.69 -3.40 29.67
N VAL A 182 -16.54 -2.08 29.43
CA VAL A 182 -17.46 -1.33 28.57
C VAL A 182 -17.33 -1.82 27.12
N THR A 183 -18.45 -2.14 26.48
CA THR A 183 -18.46 -2.45 25.05
C THR A 183 -18.28 -1.18 24.22
N ASP A 184 -17.18 -1.12 23.47
CA ASP A 184 -16.89 -0.08 22.48
C ASP A 184 -17.18 -0.63 21.07
N GLN A 185 -18.08 0.02 20.32
CA GLN A 185 -18.55 -0.42 19.00
C GLN A 185 -17.52 -0.19 17.87
N ASN A 186 -16.27 0.10 18.20
CA ASN A 186 -15.17 0.13 17.24
C ASN A 186 -14.74 -1.30 16.88
N PRO A 187 -14.77 -1.69 15.59
CA PRO A 187 -14.35 -3.01 15.16
C PRO A 187 -12.83 -3.18 15.29
N VAL A 188 -12.40 -4.40 15.58
CA VAL A 188 -10.99 -4.77 15.70
C VAL A 188 -10.71 -6.10 15.01
N SER A 189 -9.48 -6.31 14.55
CA SER A 189 -9.11 -7.54 13.84
C SER A 189 -7.66 -7.96 14.05
N ILE A 190 -7.44 -9.26 13.84
CA ILE A 190 -6.16 -9.95 13.88
C ILE A 190 -5.80 -10.31 12.44
N GLY A 191 -4.67 -9.80 11.96
CA GLY A 191 -4.14 -10.06 10.63
C GLY A 191 -3.36 -11.36 10.53
N THR A 192 -2.86 -11.65 9.32
CA THR A 192 -1.90 -12.73 9.08
C THR A 192 -0.55 -12.16 8.68
N ALA A 193 0.54 -12.80 9.11
CA ALA A 193 1.89 -12.51 8.67
C ALA A 193 2.65 -13.82 8.41
N GLN A 194 3.77 -13.75 7.69
CA GLN A 194 4.59 -14.92 7.40
C GLN A 194 6.07 -14.62 7.55
N VAL A 195 6.81 -15.57 8.10
CA VAL A 195 8.28 -15.61 8.11
C VAL A 195 8.70 -16.78 7.23
N TRP A 196 9.54 -16.50 6.24
CA TRP A 196 10.12 -17.55 5.41
C TRP A 196 11.15 -18.36 6.21
N ILE A 197 11.22 -19.66 5.96
CA ILE A 197 12.20 -20.60 6.53
C ILE A 197 12.92 -21.29 5.38
N ASP A 198 14.25 -21.44 5.47
CA ASP A 198 15.04 -22.17 4.47
C ASP A 198 14.63 -23.64 4.45
N PRO A 199 13.96 -24.11 3.37
CA PRO A 199 13.46 -25.48 3.30
C PRO A 199 14.59 -26.51 3.18
N ALA A 200 15.84 -26.10 2.92
CA ALA A 200 16.99 -26.99 2.88
C ALA A 200 17.57 -27.29 4.27
N ARG A 201 17.27 -26.46 5.28
CA ARG A 201 17.83 -26.55 6.63
C ARG A 201 16.77 -26.96 7.65
N GLU A 202 17.20 -27.64 8.71
CA GLU A 202 16.32 -28.03 9.81
C GLU A 202 16.17 -26.86 10.78
N ALA A 203 14.98 -26.27 10.84
CA ALA A 203 14.68 -25.19 11.77
C ALA A 203 14.42 -25.76 13.17
N VAL A 204 14.92 -25.07 14.18
CA VAL A 204 14.83 -25.48 15.60
C VAL A 204 14.26 -24.41 16.50
N ALA A 205 14.30 -23.13 16.11
CA ALA A 205 13.70 -22.03 16.86
C ALA A 205 13.45 -20.81 15.97
N LEU A 206 12.60 -19.90 16.44
CA LEU A 206 12.37 -18.59 15.85
C LEU A 206 12.42 -17.52 16.95
N THR A 207 13.29 -16.53 16.81
CA THR A 207 13.31 -15.34 17.66
C THR A 207 12.40 -14.28 17.07
N LEU A 208 11.42 -13.82 17.85
CA LEU A 208 10.54 -12.71 17.48
C LEU A 208 11.32 -11.40 17.38
N PRO A 209 10.85 -10.41 16.58
CA PRO A 209 11.42 -9.08 16.62
C PRO A 209 11.22 -8.43 17.99
N LYS A 210 12.03 -7.42 18.29
CA LYS A 210 11.88 -6.60 19.49
C LYS A 210 11.17 -5.31 19.14
N THR A 211 9.92 -5.18 19.58
CA THR A 211 9.12 -3.95 19.47
C THR A 211 9.08 -3.24 20.83
N ALA A 212 7.92 -2.72 21.23
CA ALA A 212 7.72 -2.04 22.50
C ALA A 212 6.72 -2.82 23.38
N PRO A 213 6.80 -2.71 24.71
CA PRO A 213 5.71 -3.13 25.59
C PRO A 213 4.43 -2.33 25.30
N PRO A 214 3.23 -2.89 25.49
CA PRO A 214 1.97 -2.19 25.26
C PRO A 214 1.84 -1.01 26.24
N ALA A 215 1.59 0.17 25.69
CA ALA A 215 1.33 1.39 26.43
C ALA A 215 0.52 2.36 25.57
N ALA A 216 -0.19 3.29 26.21
CA ALA A 216 -0.97 4.30 25.51
C ALA A 216 -0.13 5.05 24.46
N ASN A 217 -0.59 5.03 23.21
CA ASN A 217 0.08 5.65 22.05
C ASN A 217 1.46 5.07 21.70
N VAL A 218 1.78 3.86 22.14
CA VAL A 218 3.02 3.16 21.79
C VAL A 218 2.64 1.95 20.95
N ALA A 219 3.23 1.85 19.75
CA ALA A 219 2.95 0.75 18.85
C ALA A 219 3.70 -0.52 19.27
N SER A 220 2.96 -1.62 19.46
CA SER A 220 3.48 -2.90 19.94
C SER A 220 2.96 -4.03 19.07
N LEU A 221 3.82 -4.99 18.71
CA LEU A 221 3.43 -6.16 17.92
C LEU A 221 3.02 -7.30 18.85
N HIS A 222 1.86 -7.89 18.62
CA HIS A 222 1.35 -9.02 19.37
C HIS A 222 1.18 -10.25 18.45
N VAL A 223 1.61 -11.41 18.93
CA VAL A 223 1.48 -12.71 18.26
C VAL A 223 0.45 -13.56 19.01
N PHE A 224 -0.65 -13.89 18.34
CA PHE A 224 -1.73 -14.71 18.91
C PHE A 224 -1.55 -16.19 18.63
N ALA A 225 -0.97 -16.54 17.48
CA ALA A 225 -0.74 -17.92 17.08
C ALA A 225 0.38 -18.04 16.05
N LEU A 226 0.97 -19.23 15.97
CA LEU A 226 2.03 -19.61 15.03
C LEU A 226 1.74 -20.99 14.45
N THR A 227 1.90 -21.16 13.14
CA THR A 227 1.75 -22.43 12.45
C THR A 227 2.85 -22.62 11.43
N LEU A 228 3.52 -23.76 11.47
CA LEU A 228 4.58 -24.13 10.54
C LEU A 228 4.02 -24.92 9.36
N GLN A 229 4.57 -24.71 8.18
CA GLN A 229 4.21 -25.51 7.01
C GLN A 229 5.38 -26.41 6.60
N PRO A 230 5.29 -27.73 6.81
CA PRO A 230 6.38 -28.66 6.49
C PRO A 230 6.63 -28.78 4.99
N VAL A 231 7.86 -29.10 4.65
CA VAL A 231 8.31 -29.34 3.27
C VAL A 231 7.88 -30.73 2.79
N ALA A 232 7.39 -30.81 1.56
CA ALA A 232 7.18 -32.06 0.84
C ALA A 232 8.45 -32.47 0.07
N GLN A 233 8.83 -33.74 0.14
CA GLN A 233 9.92 -34.25 -0.72
C GLN A 233 9.45 -34.33 -2.18
N GLY A 234 10.30 -33.90 -3.12
CA GLY A 234 9.96 -33.81 -4.53
C GLY A 234 9.14 -32.55 -4.89
N ARG A 235 8.18 -32.71 -5.81
CA ARG A 235 7.32 -31.62 -6.28
C ARG A 235 6.03 -31.55 -5.45
N SER A 236 5.65 -30.35 -5.04
CA SER A 236 4.40 -30.14 -4.32
C SER A 236 3.94 -28.69 -4.46
N ALA A 237 2.63 -28.49 -4.55
CA ALA A 237 2.03 -27.16 -4.58
C ALA A 237 0.75 -27.16 -3.76
N THR A 238 0.43 -26.03 -3.15
CA THR A 238 -0.85 -25.85 -2.45
C THR A 238 -1.44 -24.47 -2.65
N VAL A 239 -2.72 -24.33 -2.31
CA VAL A 239 -3.43 -23.05 -2.30
C VAL A 239 -3.24 -22.41 -0.94
N LEU A 240 -2.34 -21.44 -0.87
CA LEU A 240 -2.09 -20.67 0.36
C LEU A 240 -3.31 -19.80 0.70
N ASP A 241 -3.83 -19.08 -0.29
CA ASP A 241 -5.04 -18.28 -0.13
C ASP A 241 -5.88 -18.27 -1.40
N ALA A 242 -7.18 -18.03 -1.26
CA ALA A 242 -8.07 -17.81 -2.39
C ALA A 242 -9.30 -17.02 -1.99
N ARG A 243 -9.75 -16.11 -2.87
CA ARG A 243 -10.92 -15.26 -2.66
C ARG A 243 -11.58 -14.86 -3.96
N ALA A 244 -12.91 -14.79 -3.96
CA ALA A 244 -13.65 -14.04 -4.97
C ALA A 244 -13.56 -12.54 -4.65
N THR A 245 -13.41 -11.71 -5.68
CA THR A 245 -13.26 -10.26 -5.52
C THR A 245 -14.44 -9.51 -6.15
N ALA A 246 -14.59 -8.24 -5.77
CA ALA A 246 -15.45 -7.30 -6.48
C ALA A 246 -14.75 -6.63 -7.68
N ASN A 247 -13.50 -7.01 -7.97
CA ASN A 247 -12.71 -6.43 -9.05
C ASN A 247 -12.94 -7.17 -10.37
N LEU A 248 -12.69 -6.48 -11.47
CA LEU A 248 -12.64 -7.05 -12.81
C LEU A 248 -11.20 -7.41 -13.17
N LEU A 249 -11.01 -8.44 -14.02
CA LEU A 249 -9.66 -8.72 -14.55
C LEU A 249 -9.10 -7.56 -15.37
N GLN A 250 -9.99 -6.80 -16.00
CA GLN A 250 -9.75 -5.61 -16.81
C GLN A 250 -11.08 -4.90 -17.03
N ASP A 251 -11.07 -3.62 -17.42
CA ASP A 251 -12.30 -2.85 -17.68
C ASP A 251 -13.20 -3.53 -18.74
N GLY A 252 -14.43 -3.87 -18.33
CA GLY A 252 -15.43 -4.60 -19.11
C GLY A 252 -15.20 -6.11 -19.16
N GLY A 253 -14.21 -6.61 -18.44
CA GLY A 253 -13.89 -8.03 -18.32
C GLY A 253 -14.74 -8.77 -17.27
N PRO A 254 -14.45 -10.06 -17.04
CA PRO A 254 -15.12 -10.84 -16.01
C PRO A 254 -14.70 -10.45 -14.59
N GLN A 255 -15.52 -10.79 -13.61
CA GLN A 255 -15.18 -10.74 -12.18
C GLN A 255 -13.94 -11.58 -11.91
N ALA A 256 -13.03 -11.09 -11.07
CA ALA A 256 -11.81 -11.79 -10.74
C ALA A 256 -11.96 -12.67 -9.49
N VAL A 257 -11.37 -13.86 -9.56
CA VAL A 257 -11.11 -14.74 -8.41
C VAL A 257 -9.62 -14.93 -8.29
N GLU A 258 -9.07 -14.66 -7.11
CA GLU A 258 -7.64 -14.78 -6.84
C GLU A 258 -7.32 -16.10 -6.16
N ALA A 259 -6.17 -16.67 -6.50
CA ALA A 259 -5.57 -17.76 -5.75
C ALA A 259 -4.06 -17.58 -5.65
N THR A 260 -3.53 -17.63 -4.44
CA THR A 260 -2.09 -17.62 -4.17
C THR A 260 -1.61 -19.05 -4.03
N ILE A 261 -0.73 -19.46 -4.94
CA ILE A 261 -0.14 -20.79 -4.98
C ILE A 261 1.30 -20.71 -4.49
N VAL A 262 1.68 -21.65 -3.64
CA VAL A 262 3.05 -21.79 -3.12
C VAL A 262 3.61 -23.16 -3.51
N ASN A 263 4.88 -23.20 -3.91
CA ASN A 263 5.61 -24.45 -4.09
C ASN A 263 6.08 -24.94 -2.72
N THR A 264 5.45 -26.00 -2.24
CA THR A 264 5.72 -26.62 -0.93
C THR A 264 6.71 -27.77 -1.02
N GLY A 265 7.21 -28.04 -2.22
CA GLY A 265 8.18 -29.10 -2.52
C GLY A 265 9.63 -28.68 -2.29
N THR A 266 10.53 -29.65 -2.45
CA THR A 266 12.00 -29.46 -2.48
C THR A 266 12.54 -29.24 -3.89
N VAL A 267 11.70 -29.42 -4.92
CA VAL A 267 12.08 -29.31 -6.34
C VAL A 267 11.29 -28.18 -6.98
N TRP A 268 11.90 -27.54 -7.98
CA TRP A 268 11.24 -26.54 -8.82
C TRP A 268 10.00 -27.12 -9.50
N LEU A 269 8.92 -26.34 -9.52
CA LEU A 269 7.83 -26.54 -10.46
C LEU A 269 8.22 -25.88 -11.77
N GLU A 270 7.94 -26.54 -12.88
CA GLU A 270 8.34 -26.15 -14.23
C GLU A 270 7.19 -26.33 -15.23
N THR A 271 7.39 -25.80 -16.44
CA THR A 271 6.37 -25.87 -17.50
C THR A 271 6.05 -27.32 -17.89
N ARG A 272 7.03 -28.24 -17.76
CA ARG A 272 6.81 -29.69 -17.97
C ARG A 272 5.85 -30.31 -16.98
N ASP A 273 5.72 -29.74 -15.78
CA ASP A 273 4.82 -30.24 -14.72
C ASP A 273 3.37 -29.83 -14.99
N ARG A 274 3.14 -28.91 -15.95
CA ARG A 274 1.82 -28.45 -16.40
C ARG A 274 0.90 -28.07 -15.25
N ILE A 275 1.46 -27.34 -14.28
CA ILE A 275 0.70 -26.84 -13.14
C ILE A 275 -0.29 -25.78 -13.64
N THR A 276 -1.57 -25.99 -13.38
CA THR A 276 -2.64 -25.05 -13.70
C THR A 276 -3.58 -24.86 -12.53
N VAL A 277 -4.14 -23.66 -12.43
CA VAL A 277 -5.14 -23.31 -11.41
C VAL A 277 -6.47 -23.06 -12.09
N THR A 278 -7.54 -23.66 -11.59
CA THR A 278 -8.90 -23.46 -12.08
C THR A 278 -9.88 -23.30 -10.91
N LEU A 279 -11.10 -22.86 -11.23
CA LEU A 279 -12.22 -22.75 -10.30
C LEU A 279 -13.40 -23.55 -10.83
N ASP A 280 -13.88 -24.50 -10.03
CA ASP A 280 -15.17 -25.14 -10.25
C ASP A 280 -16.22 -24.40 -9.39
N VAL A 281 -17.27 -23.85 -10.00
CA VAL A 281 -18.34 -23.18 -9.27
C VAL A 281 -19.69 -23.38 -9.99
N PRO A 282 -20.75 -23.87 -9.32
CA PRO A 282 -22.08 -23.95 -9.92
C PRO A 282 -22.60 -22.54 -10.30
N GLY A 283 -23.24 -22.40 -11.46
CA GLY A 283 -23.82 -21.13 -11.92
C GLY A 283 -22.80 -20.11 -12.46
N GLY A 284 -21.53 -20.49 -12.61
CA GLY A 284 -20.48 -19.66 -13.19
C GLY A 284 -19.48 -20.45 -14.00
N ARG A 285 -18.69 -19.75 -14.83
CA ARG A 285 -17.67 -20.36 -15.70
C ARG A 285 -16.36 -19.59 -15.63
N VAL A 286 -15.27 -20.35 -15.50
CA VAL A 286 -13.91 -19.90 -15.76
C VAL A 286 -13.45 -20.53 -17.07
N ARG A 287 -13.12 -19.70 -18.07
CA ARG A 287 -12.82 -20.20 -19.43
C ARG A 287 -11.38 -20.68 -19.59
N THR A 288 -10.45 -20.06 -18.90
CA THR A 288 -9.02 -20.31 -19.07
C THR A 288 -8.38 -20.58 -17.71
N PRO A 289 -7.95 -21.81 -17.42
CA PRO A 289 -7.10 -22.09 -16.27
C PRO A 289 -5.83 -21.25 -16.32
N ALA A 290 -5.35 -20.79 -15.17
CA ALA A 290 -4.11 -20.02 -15.08
C ALA A 290 -2.91 -20.97 -14.97
N PRO A 291 -1.97 -20.97 -15.94
CA PRO A 291 -0.76 -21.78 -15.84
C PRO A 291 0.23 -21.18 -14.84
N ILE A 292 0.98 -22.06 -14.18
CA ILE A 292 2.15 -21.70 -13.36
C ILE A 292 3.37 -22.27 -14.08
N PRO A 293 4.05 -21.47 -14.93
CA PRO A 293 5.12 -21.98 -15.79
C PRO A 293 6.37 -22.36 -15.00
N ARG A 294 6.60 -21.72 -13.86
CA ARG A 294 7.68 -22.05 -12.94
C ARG A 294 7.42 -21.50 -11.55
N LEU A 295 7.91 -22.19 -10.53
CA LEU A 295 7.91 -21.70 -9.15
C LEU A 295 9.00 -22.41 -8.34
N ALA A 296 9.94 -21.67 -7.76
CA ALA A 296 11.02 -22.24 -6.95
C ALA A 296 10.49 -22.80 -5.62
N PRO A 297 11.17 -23.77 -4.99
CA PRO A 297 10.83 -24.24 -3.64
C PRO A 297 10.64 -23.08 -2.66
N GLY A 298 9.45 -22.96 -2.05
CA GLY A 298 9.07 -21.89 -1.12
C GLY A 298 8.67 -20.56 -1.75
N GLU A 299 8.74 -20.39 -3.07
CA GLU A 299 8.20 -19.21 -3.76
C GLU A 299 6.67 -19.30 -3.87
N GLN A 300 6.03 -18.15 -3.95
CA GLN A 300 4.60 -18.04 -4.19
C GLN A 300 4.27 -17.17 -5.40
N THR A 301 3.12 -17.41 -6.01
CA THR A 301 2.56 -16.57 -7.07
C THR A 301 1.06 -16.47 -6.90
N THR A 302 0.51 -15.28 -7.13
CA THR A 302 -0.94 -15.07 -7.19
C THR A 302 -1.39 -15.14 -8.63
N VAL A 303 -2.38 -15.97 -8.91
CA VAL A 303 -3.08 -16.03 -10.21
C VAL A 303 -4.45 -15.40 -10.08
N ARG A 304 -4.91 -14.79 -11.18
CA ARG A 304 -6.22 -14.15 -11.29
C ARG A 304 -7.04 -14.91 -12.34
N LEU A 305 -8.18 -15.47 -11.93
CA LEU A 305 -9.11 -16.23 -12.77
C LEU A 305 -10.31 -15.37 -13.12
N GLY A 306 -10.75 -15.42 -14.38
CA GLY A 306 -11.92 -14.68 -14.86
C GLY A 306 -13.20 -15.49 -14.72
N LEU A 307 -14.07 -15.08 -13.80
CA LEU A 307 -15.36 -15.68 -13.53
C LEU A 307 -16.49 -14.93 -14.25
N THR A 308 -17.23 -15.65 -15.09
CA THR A 308 -18.48 -15.15 -15.70
C THR A 308 -19.65 -15.93 -15.13
N ALA A 309 -20.60 -15.24 -14.49
CA ALA A 309 -21.85 -15.85 -14.04
C ALA A 309 -22.71 -16.28 -15.23
N ASP A 310 -23.47 -17.36 -15.08
CA ASP A 310 -24.45 -17.78 -16.09
C ASP A 310 -25.53 -16.71 -16.29
N ARG A 311 -26.03 -16.60 -17.53
CA ARG A 311 -26.97 -15.55 -17.92
C ARG A 311 -28.28 -15.67 -17.13
N GLY A 312 -28.76 -14.54 -16.59
CA GLY A 312 -30.04 -14.45 -15.88
C GLY A 312 -29.95 -14.65 -14.37
N LEU A 313 -28.77 -14.98 -13.84
CA LEU A 313 -28.56 -15.01 -12.39
C LEU A 313 -28.48 -13.58 -11.82
N PRO A 314 -29.16 -13.31 -10.69
CA PRO A 314 -28.96 -12.07 -9.95
C PRO A 314 -27.50 -11.91 -9.51
N ALA A 315 -26.96 -10.69 -9.60
CA ALA A 315 -25.61 -10.39 -9.14
C ALA A 315 -25.49 -10.61 -7.63
N GLY A 316 -24.39 -11.24 -7.19
CA GLY A 316 -24.18 -11.61 -5.79
C GLY A 316 -24.84 -12.92 -5.37
N THR A 317 -25.39 -13.72 -6.30
CA THR A 317 -25.94 -15.05 -5.99
C THR A 317 -24.88 -15.89 -5.27
N PRO A 318 -25.10 -16.34 -4.02
CA PRO A 318 -24.10 -17.09 -3.28
C PRO A 318 -23.85 -18.47 -3.91
N ALA A 319 -22.59 -18.82 -4.10
CA ALA A 319 -22.18 -20.17 -4.51
C ALA A 319 -20.97 -20.64 -3.69
N ALA A 320 -20.83 -21.95 -3.56
CA ALA A 320 -19.61 -22.58 -3.04
C ALA A 320 -18.70 -22.93 -4.22
N GLY A 321 -17.59 -22.22 -4.35
CA GLY A 321 -16.56 -22.50 -5.35
C GLY A 321 -15.49 -23.45 -4.81
N ARG A 322 -14.75 -24.07 -5.72
CA ARG A 322 -13.59 -24.91 -5.40
C ARG A 322 -12.42 -24.55 -6.32
N ILE A 323 -11.41 -23.88 -5.77
CA ILE A 323 -10.12 -23.73 -6.45
C ILE A 323 -9.43 -25.08 -6.48
N ARG A 324 -8.91 -25.45 -7.65
CA ARG A 324 -8.14 -26.68 -7.87
C ARG A 324 -6.81 -26.33 -8.49
N VAL A 325 -5.74 -26.84 -7.89
CA VAL A 325 -4.42 -26.89 -8.51
C VAL A 325 -4.29 -28.26 -9.16
N LEU A 326 -4.03 -28.25 -10.46
CA LEU A 326 -3.90 -29.45 -11.28
C LEU A 326 -2.44 -29.61 -11.68
N ALA A 327 -1.92 -30.84 -11.59
CA ALA A 327 -0.74 -31.29 -12.33
C ALA A 327 -1.22 -32.19 -13.47
N ASP A 328 -0.94 -31.81 -14.72
CA ASP A 328 -1.63 -32.34 -15.90
C ASP A 328 -3.17 -32.22 -15.77
N ARG A 329 -3.84 -33.32 -15.43
CA ARG A 329 -5.30 -33.40 -15.22
C ARG A 329 -5.68 -33.85 -13.81
N SER A 330 -4.69 -34.18 -12.98
CA SER A 330 -4.88 -34.68 -11.63
C SER A 330 -4.91 -33.53 -10.64
N THR A 331 -5.87 -33.55 -9.71
CA THR A 331 -5.94 -32.52 -8.66
C THR A 331 -4.93 -32.84 -7.57
N ILE A 332 -4.03 -31.90 -7.30
CA ILE A 332 -2.98 -32.06 -6.28
C ILE A 332 -3.26 -31.24 -5.02
N ALA A 333 -4.04 -30.16 -5.17
CA ALA A 333 -4.53 -29.35 -4.06
C ALA A 333 -5.90 -28.77 -4.40
N THR A 334 -6.73 -28.59 -3.38
CA THR A 334 -8.06 -28.00 -3.51
C THR A 334 -8.35 -27.08 -2.34
N ARG A 335 -9.12 -26.03 -2.60
CA ARG A 335 -9.62 -25.12 -1.56
C ARG A 335 -11.03 -24.66 -1.89
N THR A 336 -11.95 -24.87 -0.95
CA THR A 336 -13.32 -24.35 -1.05
C THR A 336 -13.34 -22.89 -0.60
N LEU A 337 -14.14 -22.06 -1.28
CA LEU A 337 -14.33 -20.66 -0.93
C LEU A 337 -15.76 -20.21 -1.24
N PRO A 338 -16.32 -19.24 -0.51
CA PRO A 338 -17.54 -18.56 -0.93
C PRO A 338 -17.26 -17.73 -2.20
N VAL A 339 -18.17 -17.84 -3.17
CA VAL A 339 -18.09 -17.13 -4.45
C VAL A 339 -19.44 -16.48 -4.74
N PRO A 340 -19.62 -15.17 -4.45
CA PRO A 340 -20.76 -14.44 -4.98
C PRO A 340 -20.62 -14.33 -6.49
N LEU A 341 -21.61 -14.87 -7.23
CA LEU A 341 -21.64 -14.86 -8.68
C LEU A 341 -22.05 -13.47 -9.19
N GLY A 342 -21.12 -12.78 -9.84
CA GLY A 342 -21.29 -11.37 -10.20
C GLY A 342 -21.10 -10.45 -8.99
N ILE A 343 -20.92 -9.17 -9.27
CA ILE A 343 -20.64 -8.16 -8.25
C ILE A 343 -21.97 -7.59 -7.72
N PRO A 344 -22.36 -7.85 -6.45
CA PRO A 344 -23.60 -7.33 -5.89
C PRO A 344 -23.61 -5.79 -5.88
N ASP A 345 -24.80 -5.20 -5.77
CA ASP A 345 -24.90 -3.76 -5.50
C ASP A 345 -24.32 -3.45 -4.12
N PHE A 346 -23.47 -2.43 -4.08
CA PHE A 346 -22.97 -1.86 -2.84
C PHE A 346 -24.10 -1.14 -2.11
N ARG A 347 -24.05 -1.17 -0.77
CA ARG A 347 -24.98 -0.50 0.14
C ARG A 347 -24.20 0.44 1.06
N PRO A 348 -24.81 1.48 1.64
CA PRO A 348 -24.15 2.43 2.53
C PRO A 348 -23.89 1.83 3.93
N ALA A 349 -23.15 0.73 3.97
CA ALA A 349 -22.82 -0.03 5.16
C ALA A 349 -21.41 -0.62 5.03
N ASP A 350 -20.63 -0.58 6.11
CA ASP A 350 -19.22 -0.98 6.09
C ASP A 350 -19.03 -2.43 5.64
N ALA A 351 -19.90 -3.34 6.06
CA ALA A 351 -19.88 -4.74 5.63
C ALA A 351 -20.08 -4.93 4.10
N SER A 352 -20.76 -3.99 3.44
CA SER A 352 -20.91 -3.99 1.99
C SER A 352 -19.72 -3.34 1.30
N LEU A 353 -19.29 -2.16 1.77
CA LEU A 353 -18.24 -1.37 1.12
C LEU A 353 -16.88 -2.07 1.21
N SER A 354 -16.57 -2.71 2.34
CA SER A 354 -15.34 -3.50 2.58
C SER A 354 -15.13 -4.72 1.68
N THR A 355 -16.09 -5.04 0.83
CA THR A 355 -15.91 -6.04 -0.23
C THR A 355 -15.21 -5.47 -1.46
N HIS A 356 -15.22 -4.13 -1.63
CA HIS A 356 -14.47 -3.40 -2.63
C HIS A 356 -12.98 -3.36 -2.25
N ARG A 357 -12.08 -3.39 -3.23
CA ARG A 357 -10.62 -3.42 -3.00
C ARG A 357 -9.89 -2.63 -4.08
N ALA A 358 -8.65 -2.25 -3.79
CA ALA A 358 -7.76 -1.65 -4.78
C ALA A 358 -7.72 -2.47 -6.08
N PRO A 359 -8.01 -1.87 -7.25
CA PRO A 359 -8.13 -2.58 -8.49
C PRO A 359 -6.76 -2.92 -9.09
N TYR A 360 -6.74 -3.89 -10.00
CA TYR A 360 -5.49 -4.38 -10.57
C TYR A 360 -4.74 -3.33 -11.36
N TRP A 361 -5.43 -2.48 -12.10
CA TRP A 361 -4.79 -1.38 -12.81
C TRP A 361 -4.04 -0.45 -11.84
N PHE A 362 -4.60 -0.20 -10.64
CA PHE A 362 -3.97 0.65 -9.63
C PHE A 362 -2.79 -0.07 -8.98
N CYS A 363 -2.94 -1.36 -8.67
CA CYS A 363 -1.86 -2.20 -8.18
C CYS A 363 -0.67 -2.26 -9.17
N ASP A 364 -0.95 -2.27 -10.47
CA ASP A 364 0.05 -2.42 -11.54
C ASP A 364 0.66 -1.05 -11.95
N ALA A 365 -0.02 0.06 -11.66
CA ALA A 365 0.35 1.43 -12.04
C ALA A 365 1.62 1.97 -11.39
N LYS A 366 1.83 1.69 -10.09
CA LYS A 366 3.01 2.04 -9.26
C LYS A 366 3.33 3.52 -9.06
N PHE A 367 3.18 4.36 -10.07
CA PHE A 367 3.62 5.76 -10.05
C PHE A 367 2.52 6.68 -10.57
N GLY A 368 2.19 7.71 -9.79
CA GLY A 368 1.21 8.74 -10.12
C GLY A 368 1.72 10.15 -9.81
N ILE A 369 1.05 11.15 -10.37
CA ILE A 369 1.32 12.58 -10.08
C ILE A 369 0.17 13.19 -9.29
N PHE A 370 0.47 13.74 -8.12
CA PHE A 370 -0.44 14.59 -7.37
C PHE A 370 -0.28 16.05 -7.83
N ILE A 371 -1.36 16.84 -7.77
CA ILE A 371 -1.33 18.24 -8.16
C ILE A 371 -2.10 19.07 -7.13
N HIS A 372 -1.37 19.79 -6.29
CA HIS A 372 -1.94 20.81 -5.39
C HIS A 372 -1.92 22.19 -6.04
N TRP A 373 -3.09 22.60 -6.50
CA TRP A 373 -3.28 23.87 -7.18
C TRP A 373 -4.58 24.54 -6.76
N GLY A 374 -4.52 25.84 -6.47
CA GLY A 374 -5.69 26.60 -6.02
C GLY A 374 -5.35 28.06 -5.74
N VAL A 375 -6.23 28.74 -5.00
CA VAL A 375 -6.06 30.17 -4.68
C VAL A 375 -4.78 30.42 -3.87
N TYR A 376 -4.39 29.47 -3.02
CA TYR A 376 -3.12 29.50 -2.26
C TYR A 376 -1.86 29.53 -3.15
N SER A 377 -1.95 29.16 -4.43
CA SER A 377 -0.86 29.31 -5.39
C SER A 377 -0.60 30.78 -5.77
N VAL A 378 -1.50 31.72 -5.43
CA VAL A 378 -1.28 33.16 -5.65
C VAL A 378 -0.26 33.72 -4.66
N PRO A 379 -0.42 33.57 -3.33
CA PRO A 379 0.64 33.95 -2.42
C PRO A 379 1.85 33.02 -2.52
N ALA A 380 1.64 31.72 -2.80
CA ALA A 380 2.66 30.68 -3.01
C ALA A 380 3.87 30.83 -2.08
N TRP A 381 3.62 30.89 -0.77
CA TRP A 381 4.67 31.17 0.20
C TRP A 381 4.44 30.41 1.50
N ALA A 382 5.50 29.80 2.01
CA ALA A 382 5.60 29.33 3.38
C ALA A 382 7.07 29.39 3.84
N PRO A 383 7.34 29.50 5.15
CA PRO A 383 8.67 29.24 5.69
C PRO A 383 9.13 27.82 5.31
N VAL A 384 10.21 27.73 4.53
CA VAL A 384 10.75 26.46 4.03
C VAL A 384 11.02 25.50 5.18
N GLY A 385 10.47 24.28 5.08
CA GLY A 385 10.63 23.22 6.07
C GLY A 385 9.84 23.37 7.37
N GLN A 386 8.97 24.39 7.49
CA GLN A 386 8.19 24.63 8.71
C GLN A 386 6.68 24.55 8.48
N GLN A 387 6.20 24.97 7.32
CA GLN A 387 4.77 25.04 6.98
C GLN A 387 4.57 24.70 5.50
N TYR A 388 3.38 24.18 5.18
CA TYR A 388 2.98 23.95 3.80
C TYR A 388 2.36 25.22 3.18
N ALA A 389 2.66 25.48 1.91
CA ALA A 389 2.20 26.69 1.23
C ALA A 389 0.70 26.65 0.91
N GLU A 390 0.11 25.48 0.67
CA GLU A 390 -1.32 25.32 0.47
C GLU A 390 -2.16 25.54 1.74
N TRP A 391 -1.50 25.58 2.91
CA TRP A 391 -2.08 25.92 4.21
C TRP A 391 -2.03 27.42 4.51
N TYR A 392 -1.68 28.26 3.53
CA TYR A 392 -1.45 29.70 3.71
C TYR A 392 -2.52 30.40 4.56
N TRP A 393 -3.81 30.21 4.23
CA TRP A 393 -4.90 30.88 4.94
C TRP A 393 -4.98 30.51 6.42
N ASN A 394 -4.75 29.24 6.76
CA ASN A 394 -4.72 28.77 8.14
C ASN A 394 -3.47 29.25 8.87
N ASN A 395 -2.30 29.18 8.24
CA ASN A 395 -1.05 29.64 8.84
C ASN A 395 -1.01 31.17 9.03
N GLN A 396 -1.78 31.91 8.24
CA GLN A 396 -2.01 33.35 8.41
C GLN A 396 -2.81 33.66 9.69
N GLN A 397 -3.49 32.70 10.33
CA GLN A 397 -4.28 32.97 11.54
C GLN A 397 -3.45 33.05 12.83
N ASP A 398 -2.16 32.68 12.80
CA ASP A 398 -1.29 32.73 13.98
C ASP A 398 -0.56 34.08 14.06
N PRO A 399 -0.87 34.97 15.03
CA PRO A 399 -0.23 36.28 15.15
C PRO A 399 1.28 36.21 15.40
N ASN A 400 1.78 35.09 15.91
CA ASN A 400 3.21 34.84 16.12
C ASN A 400 3.86 34.09 14.94
N GLY A 401 3.05 33.74 13.94
CA GLY A 401 3.46 32.91 12.81
C GLY A 401 4.20 33.68 11.71
N PRO A 402 5.13 33.04 11.00
CA PRO A 402 5.87 33.66 9.90
C PRO A 402 4.95 34.04 8.73
N THR A 403 3.90 33.26 8.47
CA THR A 403 2.92 33.56 7.41
C THR A 403 2.10 34.81 7.72
N TYR A 404 1.71 35.03 8.97
CA TYR A 404 1.05 36.26 9.41
C TYR A 404 1.93 37.50 9.20
N ALA A 405 3.20 37.43 9.60
CA ALA A 405 4.16 38.51 9.43
C ALA A 405 4.47 38.80 7.95
N TYR A 406 4.66 37.74 7.15
CA TYR A 406 4.87 37.86 5.71
C TYR A 406 3.67 38.49 5.02
N HIS A 407 2.45 38.09 5.38
CA HIS A 407 1.22 38.62 4.80
C HIS A 407 1.06 40.11 5.08
N ALA A 408 1.22 40.53 6.34
CA ALA A 408 1.15 41.95 6.73
C ALA A 408 2.15 42.80 5.95
N LYS A 409 3.39 42.32 5.83
CA LYS A 409 4.46 43.02 5.12
C LYS A 409 4.23 43.10 3.61
N THR A 410 3.68 42.05 3.01
CA THR A 410 3.62 41.90 1.53
C THR A 410 2.32 42.42 0.95
N TYR A 411 1.20 42.20 1.62
CA TYR A 411 -0.15 42.52 1.13
C TYR A 411 -0.86 43.58 1.97
N GLY A 412 -0.46 43.75 3.24
CA GLY A 412 -1.09 44.66 4.19
C GLY A 412 -2.14 43.98 5.07
N GLU A 413 -2.37 44.52 6.27
CA GLU A 413 -3.28 43.93 7.28
C GLU A 413 -4.77 43.96 6.88
N SER A 414 -5.14 44.83 5.94
CA SER A 414 -6.50 44.93 5.41
C SER A 414 -6.79 43.93 4.28
N PHE A 415 -5.77 43.26 3.74
CA PHE A 415 -5.93 42.30 2.65
C PHE A 415 -6.45 40.97 3.19
N GLY A 416 -7.63 40.55 2.74
CA GLY A 416 -8.22 39.25 3.10
C GLY A 416 -7.73 38.14 2.18
N TYR A 417 -7.80 36.88 2.63
CA TYR A 417 -7.41 35.75 1.78
C TYR A 417 -8.20 35.70 0.46
N ASP A 418 -9.50 36.00 0.50
CA ASP A 418 -10.36 35.99 -0.68
C ASP A 418 -10.01 37.07 -1.72
N ASP A 419 -9.23 38.10 -1.36
CA ASP A 419 -8.69 39.07 -2.31
C ASP A 419 -7.64 38.46 -3.26
N PHE A 420 -7.18 37.22 -2.98
CA PHE A 420 -6.38 36.43 -3.92
C PHE A 420 -7.22 35.77 -5.02
N ILE A 421 -8.53 35.57 -4.84
CA ILE A 421 -9.36 34.85 -5.82
C ILE A 421 -9.32 35.52 -7.21
N PRO A 422 -9.45 36.85 -7.38
CA PRO A 422 -9.35 37.49 -8.69
C PRO A 422 -7.94 37.39 -9.32
N LYS A 423 -6.91 37.12 -8.52
CA LYS A 423 -5.51 37.00 -8.97
C LYS A 423 -5.16 35.57 -9.38
N PHE A 424 -5.96 34.58 -8.98
CA PHE A 424 -5.88 33.22 -9.51
C PHE A 424 -6.47 33.22 -10.92
N THR A 425 -5.60 33.29 -11.94
CA THR A 425 -6.04 33.54 -13.33
C THR A 425 -5.99 32.31 -14.22
N ALA A 426 -5.14 31.32 -13.91
CA ALA A 426 -4.86 30.18 -14.79
C ALA A 426 -4.47 30.58 -16.24
N ALA A 427 -3.86 31.76 -16.43
CA ALA A 427 -3.63 32.34 -17.76
C ALA A 427 -2.67 31.53 -18.66
N ARG A 428 -1.75 30.78 -18.06
CA ARG A 428 -0.80 29.85 -18.71
C ARG A 428 -1.17 28.38 -18.53
N PHE A 429 -2.37 28.08 -18.02
CA PHE A 429 -2.86 26.71 -17.90
C PHE A 429 -3.17 26.12 -19.27
N ASP A 430 -2.28 25.24 -19.74
CA ASP A 430 -2.50 24.38 -20.89
C ASP A 430 -2.69 22.92 -20.43
N PRO A 431 -3.93 22.42 -20.41
CA PRO A 431 -4.22 21.06 -19.94
C PRO A 431 -3.57 19.99 -20.82
N ARG A 432 -3.29 20.28 -22.11
CA ARG A 432 -2.54 19.36 -22.98
C ARG A 432 -1.10 19.20 -22.49
N SER A 433 -0.39 20.32 -22.31
CA SER A 433 1.00 20.29 -21.84
C SER A 433 1.13 19.62 -20.47
N TRP A 434 0.14 19.79 -19.58
CA TRP A 434 0.12 19.12 -18.28
C TRP A 434 0.04 17.60 -18.41
N VAL A 435 -0.96 17.07 -19.13
CA VAL A 435 -1.13 15.61 -19.24
C VAL A 435 0.03 14.95 -19.99
N GLN A 436 0.60 15.64 -20.98
CA GLN A 436 1.80 15.16 -21.68
C GLN A 436 3.03 15.15 -20.77
N LEU A 437 3.20 16.15 -19.89
CA LEU A 437 4.29 16.12 -18.91
C LEU A 437 4.13 14.97 -17.90
N ILE A 438 2.89 14.69 -17.47
CA ILE A 438 2.58 13.58 -16.56
C ILE A 438 2.91 12.23 -17.23
N GLU A 439 2.52 12.05 -18.49
CA GLU A 439 2.88 10.86 -19.28
C GLU A 439 4.40 10.77 -19.54
N ASP A 440 5.04 11.90 -19.87
CA ASP A 440 6.50 12.00 -20.07
C ASP A 440 7.27 11.60 -18.81
N ALA A 441 6.71 11.84 -17.62
CA ALA A 441 7.25 11.43 -16.33
C ALA A 441 7.15 9.91 -16.09
N GLY A 442 6.37 9.19 -16.89
CA GLY A 442 6.05 7.77 -16.72
C GLY A 442 4.88 7.50 -15.78
N ALA A 443 4.18 8.51 -15.28
CA ALA A 443 3.04 8.27 -14.40
C ALA A 443 1.89 7.57 -15.15
N GLN A 444 1.20 6.68 -14.44
CA GLN A 444 0.07 5.90 -14.98
C GLN A 444 -1.29 6.49 -14.55
N TYR A 445 -1.26 7.42 -13.60
CA TYR A 445 -2.43 8.16 -13.12
C TYR A 445 -2.02 9.53 -12.58
N TYR A 446 -2.99 10.43 -12.43
CA TYR A 446 -2.81 11.66 -11.66
C TYR A 446 -3.97 11.90 -10.70
N VAL A 447 -3.76 12.73 -9.69
CA VAL A 447 -4.79 13.19 -8.75
C VAL A 447 -4.72 14.71 -8.67
N LEU A 448 -5.77 15.41 -9.09
CA LEU A 448 -5.85 16.88 -8.98
C LEU A 448 -6.67 17.28 -7.75
N THR A 449 -6.21 18.27 -6.97
CA THR A 449 -7.03 18.91 -5.93
C THR A 449 -8.28 19.56 -6.54
N SER A 450 -9.41 18.86 -6.53
CA SER A 450 -10.68 19.44 -7.00
C SER A 450 -11.16 20.54 -6.07
N LYS A 451 -10.98 20.34 -4.76
CA LYS A 451 -11.21 21.31 -3.68
C LYS A 451 -10.24 21.01 -2.53
N HIS A 452 -9.51 22.00 -2.06
CA HIS A 452 -8.64 21.90 -0.88
C HIS A 452 -9.33 22.53 0.36
N HIS A 453 -8.63 22.61 1.50
CA HIS A 453 -9.19 23.07 2.77
C HIS A 453 -9.71 24.53 2.76
N ASP A 454 -9.30 25.36 1.79
CA ASP A 454 -9.80 26.72 1.60
C ASP A 454 -11.21 26.79 0.96
N GLY A 455 -11.74 25.64 0.54
CA GLY A 455 -13.08 25.45 0.00
C GLY A 455 -13.28 25.97 -1.42
N PHE A 456 -12.21 26.35 -2.13
CA PHE A 456 -12.33 26.83 -3.49
C PHE A 456 -12.38 25.65 -4.49
N ALA A 457 -13.53 25.44 -5.12
CA ALA A 457 -13.72 24.36 -6.09
C ALA A 457 -13.14 24.71 -7.47
N LEU A 458 -12.39 23.79 -8.09
CA LEU A 458 -11.77 23.97 -9.41
C LEU A 458 -12.70 23.62 -10.59
N TRP A 459 -13.94 23.21 -10.33
CA TRP A 459 -14.96 22.89 -11.34
C TRP A 459 -16.21 23.76 -11.19
N ASP A 460 -17.11 23.73 -12.18
CA ASP A 460 -18.38 24.47 -12.15
C ASP A 460 -19.44 23.80 -11.25
N THR A 461 -19.15 23.74 -9.95
CA THR A 461 -20.09 23.20 -8.96
C THR A 461 -21.39 24.01 -8.93
N LYS A 462 -22.53 23.30 -8.89
CA LYS A 462 -23.87 23.91 -8.84
C LYS A 462 -24.30 24.24 -7.43
N VAL A 463 -23.72 23.56 -6.43
CA VAL A 463 -24.07 23.80 -5.03
C VAL A 463 -23.40 25.03 -4.44
N SER A 464 -22.25 25.51 -4.95
CA SER A 464 -21.59 26.73 -4.44
C SER A 464 -21.29 27.77 -5.52
N GLY A 465 -21.27 29.04 -5.15
CA GLY A 465 -20.73 30.14 -5.96
C GLY A 465 -19.21 30.27 -5.88
N ARG A 466 -18.57 29.63 -4.90
CA ARG A 466 -17.12 29.67 -4.65
C ARG A 466 -16.37 28.67 -5.53
N ASN A 467 -16.20 29.00 -6.81
CA ASN A 467 -15.52 28.11 -7.75
C ASN A 467 -14.83 28.82 -8.91
N ALA A 468 -13.90 28.11 -9.58
CA ALA A 468 -13.07 28.61 -10.68
C ALA A 468 -13.87 29.01 -11.93
N LYS A 469 -15.08 28.47 -12.13
CA LYS A 469 -15.94 28.86 -13.25
C LYS A 469 -16.60 30.22 -13.01
N LYS A 470 -16.98 30.51 -11.77
CA LYS A 470 -17.68 31.74 -11.37
C LYS A 470 -16.75 32.82 -10.83
N LEU A 471 -15.52 32.50 -10.46
CA LEU A 471 -14.56 33.42 -9.85
C LEU A 471 -13.16 33.16 -10.41
N GLY A 472 -12.25 34.14 -10.30
CA GLY A 472 -10.87 34.01 -10.78
C GLY A 472 -10.78 33.61 -12.26
N PRO A 473 -10.36 32.38 -12.62
CA PRO A 473 -10.09 31.97 -14.01
C PRO A 473 -11.29 32.00 -14.97
N ARG A 474 -12.52 32.01 -14.46
CA ARG A 474 -13.77 31.87 -15.26
C ARG A 474 -13.80 30.60 -16.13
N ARG A 475 -13.18 29.53 -15.64
CA ARG A 475 -12.90 28.29 -16.37
C ARG A 475 -13.18 27.07 -15.49
N ASP A 476 -13.71 26.01 -16.10
CA ASP A 476 -13.82 24.71 -15.42
C ASP A 476 -12.52 23.94 -15.64
N LEU A 477 -11.66 23.95 -14.63
CA LEU A 477 -10.29 23.45 -14.74
C LEU A 477 -10.25 21.92 -14.71
N VAL A 478 -11.17 21.31 -13.96
CA VAL A 478 -11.32 19.84 -13.89
C VAL A 478 -11.80 19.30 -15.25
N ALA A 479 -12.85 19.91 -15.82
CA ALA A 479 -13.40 19.50 -17.11
C ALA A 479 -12.33 19.55 -18.21
N ASP A 480 -11.56 20.64 -18.26
CA ASP A 480 -10.54 20.85 -19.28
C ASP A 480 -9.37 19.87 -19.15
N LEU A 481 -8.90 19.59 -17.93
CA LEU A 481 -7.83 18.61 -17.70
C LEU A 481 -8.29 17.19 -18.07
N PHE A 482 -9.49 16.79 -17.64
CA PHE A 482 -10.04 15.47 -17.94
C PHE A 482 -10.29 15.28 -19.43
N ALA A 483 -10.78 16.31 -20.13
CA ALA A 483 -10.94 16.29 -21.58
C ALA A 483 -9.60 16.16 -22.30
N ALA A 484 -8.56 16.87 -21.83
CA ALA A 484 -7.22 16.74 -22.38
C ALA A 484 -6.62 15.35 -22.14
N SER A 485 -6.74 14.80 -20.93
CA SER A 485 -6.24 13.46 -20.60
C SER A 485 -6.89 12.40 -21.51
N ARG A 486 -8.23 12.40 -21.60
CA ARG A 486 -8.96 11.46 -22.47
C ARG A 486 -8.59 11.58 -23.95
N LYS A 487 -8.19 12.78 -24.41
CA LYS A 487 -7.87 13.05 -25.82
C LYS A 487 -6.41 12.76 -26.17
N TYR A 488 -5.46 13.16 -25.33
CA TYR A 488 -4.04 13.17 -25.65
C TYR A 488 -3.26 12.05 -24.98
N THR A 489 -3.74 11.55 -23.83
CA THR A 489 -3.08 10.51 -23.02
C THR A 489 -4.10 9.48 -22.53
N PRO A 490 -4.86 8.80 -23.43
CA PRO A 490 -5.99 7.94 -23.04
C PRO A 490 -5.61 6.72 -22.17
N GLY A 491 -4.31 6.42 -22.03
CA GLY A 491 -3.80 5.40 -21.11
C GLY A 491 -3.64 5.89 -19.66
N LEU A 492 -3.66 7.21 -19.44
CA LEU A 492 -3.53 7.83 -18.13
C LEU A 492 -4.87 7.78 -17.38
N ARG A 493 -4.86 7.31 -16.13
CA ARG A 493 -6.05 7.28 -15.27
C ARG A 493 -6.22 8.61 -14.55
N ASN A 494 -7.48 9.03 -14.40
CA ASN A 494 -7.80 10.37 -13.93
C ASN A 494 -8.37 10.33 -12.51
N GLY A 495 -7.68 10.94 -11.56
CA GLY A 495 -8.07 11.03 -10.16
C GLY A 495 -8.41 12.43 -9.71
N LEU A 496 -9.21 12.52 -8.66
CA LEU A 496 -9.54 13.78 -7.99
C LEU A 496 -9.34 13.65 -6.49
N TYR A 497 -8.67 14.64 -5.93
CA TYR A 497 -8.60 14.86 -4.50
C TYR A 497 -9.77 15.72 -4.03
N PHE A 498 -10.29 15.43 -2.84
CA PHE A 498 -11.32 16.24 -2.21
C PHE A 498 -11.09 16.37 -0.70
N SER A 499 -10.90 17.61 -0.24
CA SER A 499 -10.88 17.93 1.18
C SER A 499 -12.29 17.85 1.77
N LEU A 500 -12.49 16.93 2.72
CA LEU A 500 -13.71 16.85 3.52
C LEU A 500 -13.91 18.08 4.42
N PRO A 501 -12.89 18.59 5.16
CA PRO A 501 -13.02 19.86 5.87
C PRO A 501 -13.00 21.08 4.95
N GLU A 502 -13.54 22.18 5.46
CA GLU A 502 -13.47 23.51 4.82
C GLU A 502 -13.27 24.57 5.92
N TRP A 503 -12.02 24.90 6.21
CA TRP A 503 -11.65 25.56 7.48
C TRP A 503 -12.30 26.92 7.71
N PHE A 504 -12.71 27.60 6.65
CA PHE A 504 -13.24 28.96 6.72
C PHE A 504 -14.70 29.06 6.26
N ASN A 505 -15.41 27.93 6.14
CA ASN A 505 -16.83 27.96 5.75
C ASN A 505 -17.71 28.44 6.94
N PRO A 506 -18.59 29.44 6.74
CA PRO A 506 -19.45 29.96 7.80
C PRO A 506 -20.54 29.00 8.32
N ASP A 507 -20.87 27.91 7.62
CA ASP A 507 -21.77 26.84 8.11
C ASP A 507 -21.06 25.88 9.10
N ASN A 508 -19.89 26.26 9.63
CA ASN A 508 -19.15 25.59 10.71
C ASN A 508 -18.95 24.07 10.48
N PRO A 509 -18.27 23.66 9.40
CA PRO A 509 -17.94 22.26 9.19
C PRO A 509 -17.00 21.73 10.27
N TRP A 510 -16.76 20.43 10.23
CA TRP A 510 -15.70 19.84 11.04
C TRP A 510 -14.35 20.55 10.78
N MET A 511 -13.71 21.02 11.85
CA MET A 511 -12.52 21.90 11.83
C MET A 511 -12.69 23.25 11.11
N GLY A 512 -13.92 23.76 10.93
CA GLY A 512 -14.14 25.06 10.29
C GLY A 512 -14.87 26.09 11.13
N HIS A 513 -14.72 27.35 10.72
CA HIS A 513 -15.39 28.50 11.31
C HIS A 513 -15.54 29.64 10.28
N ALA A 514 -16.44 30.58 10.50
CA ALA A 514 -16.53 31.78 9.66
C ALA A 514 -15.20 32.58 9.64
N PRO A 515 -14.80 33.19 8.50
CA PRO A 515 -13.52 33.85 8.39
C PRO A 515 -13.53 35.21 9.11
N ARG A 516 -12.40 35.54 9.72
CA ARG A 516 -12.14 36.83 10.37
C ARG A 516 -10.79 37.35 9.92
N ASN A 517 -10.64 38.67 9.91
CA ASN A 517 -9.36 39.31 9.67
C ASN A 517 -8.44 39.00 10.87
N PRO A 518 -7.27 38.37 10.65
CA PRO A 518 -6.43 37.92 11.75
C PRO A 518 -5.76 39.07 12.53
N TYR A 519 -5.69 40.27 11.95
CA TYR A 519 -5.09 41.47 12.56
C TYR A 519 -6.09 42.27 13.40
N THR A 520 -7.35 42.36 12.95
CA THR A 520 -8.38 43.21 13.58
C THR A 520 -9.51 42.45 14.25
N GLY A 521 -9.67 41.15 13.96
CA GLY A 521 -10.79 40.31 14.42
C GLY A 521 -12.13 40.58 13.72
N ALA A 522 -12.17 41.54 12.79
CA ALA A 522 -13.37 41.90 12.04
C ALA A 522 -13.84 40.72 11.16
N PRO A 523 -15.16 40.50 10.99
CA PRO A 523 -15.67 39.50 10.05
C PRO A 523 -15.17 39.76 8.62
N LEU A 524 -14.78 38.70 7.91
CA LEU A 524 -14.47 38.75 6.49
C LEU A 524 -15.58 38.05 5.68
N PRO A 525 -15.82 38.44 4.42
CA PRO A 525 -16.71 37.71 3.54
C PRO A 525 -16.11 36.34 3.18
N TYR A 526 -16.97 35.33 3.07
CA TYR A 526 -16.64 34.07 2.39
C TYR A 526 -17.20 34.14 0.96
N THR A 527 -16.37 34.50 -0.01
CA THR A 527 -16.81 34.85 -1.36
C THR A 527 -17.43 33.65 -2.08
N GLY A 528 -18.62 33.86 -2.66
CA GLY A 528 -19.36 32.82 -3.39
C GLY A 528 -20.18 31.88 -2.52
N TYR A 529 -20.24 32.12 -1.21
CA TYR A 529 -21.01 31.35 -0.25
C TYR A 529 -22.50 31.73 -0.21
N THR A 530 -23.33 30.80 0.27
CA THR A 530 -24.75 31.03 0.57
C THR A 530 -25.03 30.44 1.94
N ALA A 531 -25.58 31.24 2.86
CA ALA A 531 -25.73 30.85 4.25
C ALA A 531 -26.87 29.88 4.57
N GLY A 532 -26.75 29.18 5.71
CA GLY A 532 -27.84 28.45 6.35
C GLY A 532 -28.02 27.04 5.82
N ARG A 533 -26.92 26.39 5.42
CA ARG A 533 -26.96 25.03 4.87
C ARG A 533 -26.41 24.00 5.86
N ASP A 534 -26.86 22.76 5.74
CA ASP A 534 -26.13 21.64 6.31
C ASP A 534 -24.87 21.43 5.47
N PHE A 535 -23.70 21.69 6.07
CA PHE A 535 -22.43 21.58 5.34
C PHE A 535 -22.24 20.20 4.70
N VAL A 536 -22.63 19.12 5.38
CA VAL A 536 -22.42 17.76 4.87
C VAL A 536 -23.45 17.43 3.80
N LYS A 537 -24.74 17.64 4.10
CA LYS A 537 -25.86 17.17 3.27
C LYS A 537 -26.16 18.09 2.08
N ASP A 538 -25.88 19.39 2.19
CA ASP A 538 -26.22 20.38 1.16
C ASP A 538 -25.00 20.92 0.39
N LEU A 539 -23.77 20.61 0.83
CA LEU A 539 -22.53 21.07 0.19
C LEU A 539 -21.51 19.94 -0.03
N GLN A 540 -20.92 19.38 1.02
CA GLN A 540 -19.80 18.44 0.94
C GLN A 540 -20.15 17.19 0.11
N ALA A 541 -21.17 16.42 0.52
CA ALA A 541 -21.54 15.19 -0.17
C ALA A 541 -22.09 15.46 -1.58
N PRO A 542 -22.99 16.44 -1.80
CA PRO A 542 -23.40 16.83 -3.14
C PRO A 542 -22.25 17.22 -4.07
N GLN A 543 -21.21 17.91 -3.59
CA GLN A 543 -20.04 18.22 -4.40
C GLN A 543 -19.32 16.96 -4.86
N VAL A 544 -19.11 15.97 -3.97
CA VAL A 544 -18.44 14.73 -4.39
C VAL A 544 -19.32 13.94 -5.36
N LEU A 545 -20.64 13.92 -5.18
CA LEU A 545 -21.57 13.31 -6.12
C LEU A 545 -21.57 14.01 -7.50
N GLU A 546 -21.43 15.34 -7.56
CA GLU A 546 -21.19 16.07 -8.82
C GLU A 546 -19.90 15.59 -9.50
N LEU A 547 -18.82 15.37 -8.74
CA LEU A 547 -17.56 14.88 -9.30
C LEU A 547 -17.70 13.46 -9.86
N VAL A 548 -18.32 12.56 -9.10
CA VAL A 548 -18.58 11.17 -9.50
C VAL A 548 -19.44 11.11 -10.76
N SER A 549 -20.54 11.87 -10.78
CA SER A 549 -21.50 11.82 -11.87
C SER A 549 -21.03 12.56 -13.14
N GLY A 550 -20.36 13.71 -12.96
CA GLY A 550 -19.96 14.61 -14.04
C GLY A 550 -18.60 14.29 -14.67
N PHE A 551 -17.63 13.80 -13.88
CA PHE A 551 -16.26 13.58 -14.37
C PHE A 551 -15.85 12.12 -14.44
N ASP A 552 -16.54 11.24 -13.69
CA ASP A 552 -16.30 9.79 -13.70
C ASP A 552 -14.83 9.45 -13.41
N PRO A 553 -14.28 9.88 -12.25
CA PRO A 553 -12.88 9.65 -11.89
C PRO A 553 -12.57 8.16 -11.71
N ASP A 554 -11.30 7.80 -11.85
CA ASP A 554 -10.75 6.48 -11.55
C ASP A 554 -10.24 6.38 -10.10
N VAL A 555 -9.85 7.52 -9.51
CA VAL A 555 -9.43 7.64 -8.10
C VAL A 555 -10.20 8.77 -7.41
N LEU A 556 -10.78 8.48 -6.25
CA LEU A 556 -11.19 9.51 -5.28
C LEU A 556 -10.22 9.51 -4.11
N TRP A 557 -9.51 10.63 -3.94
CA TRP A 557 -8.51 10.78 -2.88
C TRP A 557 -9.06 11.77 -1.84
N PHE A 558 -9.67 11.27 -0.76
CA PHE A 558 -10.19 12.12 0.31
C PHE A 558 -9.06 12.58 1.24
N ASP A 559 -9.32 13.60 2.03
CA ASP A 559 -8.35 14.03 3.02
C ASP A 559 -8.95 14.44 4.35
N ILE A 560 -8.14 14.25 5.39
CA ILE A 560 -8.36 14.51 6.80
C ILE A 560 -9.48 13.65 7.45
N GLY A 561 -10.59 13.39 6.77
CA GLY A 561 -11.74 12.69 7.35
C GLY A 561 -12.71 13.64 8.06
N GLY A 562 -13.24 13.22 9.22
CA GLY A 562 -14.19 14.02 10.01
C GLY A 562 -15.65 13.72 9.72
N VAL A 563 -16.56 14.66 10.01
CA VAL A 563 -18.00 14.50 9.75
C VAL A 563 -18.25 14.46 8.23
N ASN A 564 -18.91 13.40 7.76
CA ASN A 564 -19.04 13.09 6.34
C ASN A 564 -20.32 12.29 6.02
N ASP A 565 -20.57 12.10 4.73
CA ASP A 565 -21.58 11.16 4.18
C ASP A 565 -20.94 10.15 3.22
N SER A 566 -19.67 9.79 3.45
CA SER A 566 -18.86 9.02 2.51
C SER A 566 -19.44 7.63 2.22
N ARG A 567 -20.20 7.02 3.14
CA ARG A 567 -20.87 5.73 2.88
C ARG A 567 -21.85 5.82 1.71
N GLU A 568 -22.63 6.89 1.64
CA GLU A 568 -23.57 7.12 0.54
C GLU A 568 -22.84 7.47 -0.75
N VAL A 569 -21.85 8.38 -0.66
CA VAL A 569 -21.04 8.81 -1.82
C VAL A 569 -20.29 7.64 -2.46
N LEU A 570 -19.64 6.79 -1.66
CA LEU A 570 -18.88 5.64 -2.15
C LEU A 570 -19.80 4.55 -2.70
N THR A 571 -20.99 4.38 -2.11
CA THR A 571 -22.02 3.49 -2.66
C THR A 571 -22.39 3.89 -4.10
N GLU A 572 -22.66 5.17 -4.34
CA GLU A 572 -22.94 5.67 -5.69
C GLU A 572 -21.72 5.54 -6.60
N TYR A 573 -20.52 5.86 -6.11
CA TYR A 573 -19.28 5.77 -6.88
C TYR A 573 -19.02 4.36 -7.41
N PHE A 574 -19.08 3.35 -6.55
CA PHE A 574 -18.85 1.95 -6.92
C PHE A 574 -19.96 1.40 -7.78
N ASN A 575 -21.22 1.65 -7.42
CA ASN A 575 -22.36 1.17 -8.20
C ASN A 575 -22.39 1.81 -9.59
N ARG A 576 -22.10 3.11 -9.70
CA ARG A 576 -22.00 3.80 -10.99
C ARG A 576 -20.90 3.22 -11.85
N ALA A 577 -19.73 2.93 -11.28
CA ALA A 577 -18.60 2.37 -12.02
C ALA A 577 -18.86 0.94 -12.55
N LYS A 578 -19.46 0.08 -11.72
CA LYS A 578 -19.75 -1.31 -12.09
C LYS A 578 -20.97 -1.46 -13.02
N ASN A 579 -21.98 -0.58 -12.89
CA ASN A 579 -23.23 -0.68 -13.66
C ASN A 579 -23.17 0.03 -15.03
N ARG A 580 -21.99 0.50 -15.45
CA ARG A 580 -21.79 1.09 -16.79
C ARG A 580 -22.01 0.05 -17.89
N ARG A 581 -22.30 0.54 -19.10
CA ARG A 581 -22.28 -0.31 -20.32
C ARG A 581 -20.95 -1.05 -20.51
N ARG A 582 -19.84 -0.39 -20.18
CA ARG A 582 -18.52 -1.01 -20.02
C ARG A 582 -18.08 -0.76 -18.59
N PRO A 583 -18.30 -1.72 -17.67
CA PRO A 583 -17.88 -1.62 -16.28
C PRO A 583 -16.39 -1.27 -16.18
N LYS A 584 -16.03 -0.46 -15.20
CA LYS A 584 -14.63 -0.18 -14.86
C LYS A 584 -14.44 -0.35 -13.36
N ASP A 585 -13.23 -0.67 -12.96
CA ASP A 585 -12.88 -0.60 -11.55
C ASP A 585 -12.37 0.80 -11.21
N VAL A 586 -12.72 1.26 -10.02
CA VAL A 586 -12.32 2.55 -9.46
C VAL A 586 -11.65 2.33 -8.11
N THR A 587 -11.10 3.37 -7.49
CA THR A 587 -10.53 3.23 -6.14
C THR A 587 -10.62 4.49 -5.28
N TYR A 588 -10.44 4.33 -3.96
CA TYR A 588 -10.34 5.43 -3.00
C TYR A 588 -9.43 5.13 -1.79
N ASN A 589 -8.92 6.18 -1.15
CA ASN A 589 -7.96 6.06 -0.02
C ASN A 589 -8.62 5.94 1.37
N ASP A 590 -7.79 5.78 2.40
CA ASP A 590 -8.13 5.63 3.82
C ASP A 590 -8.55 6.92 4.57
N ARG A 591 -8.83 8.00 3.84
CA ARG A 591 -9.13 9.31 4.43
C ARG A 591 -10.57 9.77 4.22
N GLY A 592 -11.46 8.84 3.88
CA GLY A 592 -12.89 9.10 3.69
C GLY A 592 -13.70 9.34 4.98
N GLY A 593 -13.08 9.27 6.15
CA GLY A 593 -13.76 9.44 7.44
C GLY A 593 -14.68 8.27 7.83
N ILE A 594 -14.47 7.09 7.23
CA ILE A 594 -15.14 5.83 7.55
C ILE A 594 -14.08 4.72 7.70
N PRO A 595 -14.39 3.58 8.34
CA PRO A 595 -13.39 2.52 8.56
C PRO A 595 -12.89 1.85 7.27
N ASP A 596 -13.74 1.79 6.24
CA ASP A 596 -13.43 1.13 4.97
C ASP A 596 -12.47 1.93 4.08
N HIS A 597 -11.64 1.23 3.30
CA HIS A 597 -10.73 1.81 2.29
C HIS A 597 -10.10 0.76 1.37
N ASP A 598 -9.72 1.17 0.15
CA ASP A 598 -9.01 0.28 -0.78
C ASP A 598 -7.49 0.22 -0.52
N PHE A 599 -6.92 1.33 -0.06
CA PHE A 599 -5.48 1.47 0.23
C PHE A 599 -5.21 2.53 1.30
N THR A 600 -4.12 2.35 2.05
CA THR A 600 -3.66 3.31 3.07
C THR A 600 -2.68 4.35 2.53
N THR A 601 -2.54 5.49 3.22
CA THR A 601 -1.73 6.64 2.72
C THR A 601 -0.70 7.18 3.72
N PRO A 602 0.46 6.51 3.91
CA PRO A 602 1.57 7.05 4.69
C PRO A 602 2.22 8.25 3.97
N GLU A 603 1.89 9.46 4.41
CA GLU A 603 2.46 10.71 3.89
C GLU A 603 3.92 10.88 4.28
N TYR A 604 4.76 11.35 3.34
CA TYR A 604 6.20 11.60 3.48
C TYR A 604 7.02 10.40 4.01
N THR A 605 6.43 9.22 4.08
CA THR A 605 7.00 8.04 4.74
C THR A 605 6.76 6.78 3.92
N THR A 606 7.59 5.78 4.18
CA THR A 606 7.51 4.42 3.64
C THR A 606 7.45 3.45 4.81
N TYR A 607 7.07 2.21 4.55
CA TYR A 607 7.16 1.16 5.56
C TYR A 607 8.60 0.61 5.66
N PRO A 608 9.00 0.07 6.82
CA PRO A 608 10.30 -0.59 6.94
C PRO A 608 10.36 -1.89 6.12
N ASN A 609 9.22 -2.57 5.92
CA ASN A 609 9.10 -3.89 5.31
C ASN A 609 7.90 -3.98 4.35
N THR A 610 7.77 -5.13 3.68
CA THR A 610 6.61 -5.45 2.83
C THR A 610 5.29 -5.34 3.60
N VAL A 611 4.33 -4.62 3.04
CA VAL A 611 2.94 -4.62 3.49
C VAL A 611 2.08 -5.34 2.45
N VAL A 612 1.38 -6.40 2.85
CA VAL A 612 0.55 -7.20 1.92
C VAL A 612 -0.68 -6.42 1.45
N ALA A 613 -1.30 -5.66 2.36
CA ALA A 613 -2.37 -4.73 2.01
C ALA A 613 -1.84 -3.62 1.09
N LYS A 614 -2.68 -3.12 0.19
CA LYS A 614 -2.26 -2.07 -0.74
C LYS A 614 -2.14 -0.73 -0.01
N TRP A 615 -1.13 0.05 -0.38
CA TRP A 615 -0.87 1.37 0.18
C TRP A 615 -0.22 2.28 -0.87
N GLU A 616 -0.25 3.58 -0.62
CA GLU A 616 0.31 4.62 -1.47
C GLU A 616 1.04 5.67 -0.63
N SER A 617 2.34 5.87 -0.86
CA SER A 617 3.08 7.00 -0.27
C SER A 617 2.85 8.25 -1.10
N SER A 618 2.54 9.37 -0.47
CA SER A 618 2.48 10.69 -1.11
C SER A 618 3.46 11.67 -0.49
N ARG A 619 4.03 12.56 -1.33
CA ARG A 619 4.85 13.71 -0.90
C ARG A 619 5.05 14.71 -2.04
N GLY A 620 5.41 15.94 -1.69
CA GLY A 620 5.89 16.95 -2.62
C GLY A 620 7.23 16.63 -3.26
N LEU A 621 7.37 16.97 -4.55
CA LEU A 621 8.68 17.14 -5.19
C LEU A 621 9.44 18.33 -4.57
N ASP A 622 8.72 19.37 -4.15
CA ASP A 622 9.18 20.21 -3.04
C ASP A 622 9.03 19.37 -1.76
N PRO A 623 10.12 18.93 -1.11
CA PRO A 623 10.01 18.05 0.05
C PRO A 623 9.42 18.74 1.28
N PHE A 624 9.06 20.02 1.21
CA PHE A 624 8.53 20.81 2.31
C PHE A 624 7.09 21.31 2.09
N SER A 625 6.48 21.06 0.95
CA SER A 625 5.15 21.60 0.60
C SER A 625 4.52 20.82 -0.54
N TYR A 626 3.19 20.75 -0.59
CA TYR A 626 2.47 20.27 -1.78
C TYR A 626 2.19 21.44 -2.74
N GLY A 627 1.55 22.49 -2.24
CA GLY A 627 1.35 23.72 -3.01
C GLY A 627 2.68 24.38 -3.37
N TYR A 628 2.72 25.08 -4.51
CA TYR A 628 3.93 25.81 -4.93
C TYR A 628 4.41 26.78 -3.85
N ASN A 629 5.68 26.67 -3.47
CA ASN A 629 6.33 27.59 -2.55
C ASN A 629 7.46 28.34 -3.25
N ARG A 630 7.25 29.63 -3.56
CA ARG A 630 8.27 30.48 -4.19
C ARG A 630 9.49 30.74 -3.30
N ALA A 631 9.39 30.45 -2.00
CA ALA A 631 10.50 30.58 -1.06
C ALA A 631 11.44 29.37 -1.11
N THR A 632 11.01 28.24 -1.67
CA THR A 632 11.86 27.04 -1.81
C THR A 632 12.82 27.24 -2.99
N PRO A 633 14.14 27.30 -2.76
CA PRO A 633 15.11 27.38 -3.85
C PRO A 633 15.18 26.06 -4.64
N ASP A 634 15.53 26.13 -5.93
CA ASP A 634 15.57 24.97 -6.83
C ASP A 634 16.47 23.82 -6.33
N ASP A 635 17.57 24.13 -5.61
CA ASP A 635 18.50 23.13 -5.06
C ASP A 635 17.96 22.39 -3.82
N LYS A 636 16.78 22.80 -3.32
CA LYS A 636 16.07 22.17 -2.20
C LYS A 636 14.95 21.23 -2.64
N TYR A 637 14.61 21.22 -3.92
CA TYR A 637 13.70 20.21 -4.48
C TYR A 637 14.36 18.83 -4.47
N MET A 638 13.55 17.78 -4.44
CA MET A 638 14.05 16.42 -4.62
C MET A 638 14.83 16.31 -5.94
N THR A 639 15.98 15.63 -5.88
CA THR A 639 16.71 15.25 -7.07
C THR A 639 15.98 14.11 -7.79
N THR A 640 16.32 13.85 -9.06
CA THR A 640 15.82 12.67 -9.77
C THR A 640 16.20 11.37 -9.06
N GLU A 641 17.37 11.35 -8.41
CA GLU A 641 17.82 10.20 -7.63
C GLU A 641 16.89 9.95 -6.45
N ASP A 642 16.53 11.00 -5.69
CA ASP A 642 15.59 10.89 -4.57
C ASP A 642 14.23 10.35 -5.03
N VAL A 643 13.73 10.83 -6.17
CA VAL A 643 12.45 10.38 -6.75
C VAL A 643 12.53 8.91 -7.16
N VAL A 644 13.59 8.50 -7.87
CA VAL A 644 13.78 7.11 -8.32
C VAL A 644 13.97 6.17 -7.13
N HIS A 645 14.78 6.55 -6.13
CA HIS A 645 15.01 5.75 -4.92
C HIS A 645 13.72 5.56 -4.13
N THR A 646 12.94 6.64 -3.95
CA THR A 646 11.64 6.57 -3.27
C THR A 646 10.69 5.63 -4.02
N LEU A 647 10.59 5.77 -5.35
CA LEU A 647 9.75 4.90 -6.17
C LEU A 647 10.15 3.43 -6.05
N VAL A 648 11.44 3.12 -6.18
CA VAL A 648 11.97 1.75 -6.11
C VAL A 648 11.74 1.13 -4.73
N ASP A 649 11.97 1.89 -3.66
CA ASP A 649 11.72 1.43 -2.28
C ASP A 649 10.23 1.12 -2.06
N VAL A 650 9.35 2.08 -2.38
CA VAL A 650 7.90 1.95 -2.21
C VAL A 650 7.36 0.74 -2.98
N VAL A 651 7.74 0.58 -4.25
CA VAL A 651 7.25 -0.52 -5.10
C VAL A 651 7.72 -1.88 -4.61
N SER A 652 8.95 -2.00 -4.13
CA SER A 652 9.48 -3.26 -3.55
C SER A 652 8.70 -3.72 -2.32
N LYS A 653 8.07 -2.77 -1.61
CA LYS A 653 7.25 -2.98 -0.41
C LYS A 653 5.76 -3.01 -0.69
N ASN A 654 5.38 -3.24 -1.96
CA ASN A 654 4.00 -3.35 -2.47
C ASN A 654 3.22 -2.01 -2.58
N GLY A 655 3.87 -0.86 -2.37
CA GLY A 655 3.23 0.44 -2.44
C GLY A 655 3.07 1.00 -3.86
N ASN A 656 2.31 2.09 -3.97
CA ASN A 656 2.40 3.05 -5.07
C ASN A 656 3.04 4.35 -4.56
N PHE A 657 3.66 5.11 -5.47
CA PHE A 657 4.23 6.42 -5.16
C PHE A 657 3.47 7.52 -5.91
N LEU A 658 2.85 8.42 -5.15
CA LEU A 658 2.11 9.57 -5.65
C LEU A 658 2.94 10.85 -5.39
N LEU A 659 3.72 11.25 -6.39
CA LEU A 659 4.61 12.41 -6.31
C LEU A 659 3.84 13.68 -6.65
N ASP A 660 3.83 14.64 -5.74
CA ASP A 660 3.13 15.90 -5.94
C ASP A 660 3.97 16.96 -6.67
N ILE A 661 3.28 17.73 -7.52
CA ILE A 661 3.75 19.00 -8.06
C ILE A 661 2.80 20.14 -7.65
N GLY A 662 3.38 21.32 -7.42
CA GLY A 662 2.67 22.56 -7.17
C GLY A 662 2.79 23.52 -8.36
N PRO A 663 1.76 23.69 -9.20
CA PRO A 663 1.72 24.74 -10.22
C PRO A 663 1.53 26.13 -9.61
N ASP A 664 2.02 27.15 -10.32
CA ASP A 664 1.85 28.56 -9.96
C ASP A 664 0.42 29.05 -10.26
N PHE A 665 0.00 30.22 -9.76
CA PHE A 665 -1.39 30.71 -9.87
C PHE A 665 -1.92 30.88 -11.29
N ASP A 666 -1.04 31.03 -12.26
CA ASP A 666 -1.40 31.13 -13.68
C ASP A 666 -1.35 29.78 -14.40
N GLY A 667 -1.03 28.68 -13.71
CA GLY A 667 -1.03 27.32 -14.25
C GLY A 667 0.29 26.88 -14.89
N ALA A 668 1.35 27.70 -14.78
CA ALA A 668 2.69 27.24 -15.15
C ALA A 668 3.26 26.29 -14.09
N ILE A 669 3.84 25.18 -14.54
CA ILE A 669 4.58 24.26 -13.69
C ILE A 669 6.04 24.73 -13.63
N PRO A 670 6.64 24.95 -12.44
CA PRO A 670 8.03 25.39 -12.30
C PRO A 670 9.03 24.52 -13.09
N ALA A 671 10.05 25.16 -13.68
CA ALA A 671 10.98 24.50 -14.60
C ALA A 671 11.75 23.35 -13.92
N VAL A 672 12.16 23.52 -12.66
CA VAL A 672 12.81 22.47 -11.86
C VAL A 672 11.91 21.24 -11.74
N MET A 673 10.60 21.41 -11.51
CA MET A 673 9.66 20.29 -11.43
C MET A 673 9.54 19.56 -12.78
N GLN A 674 9.39 20.30 -13.88
CA GLN A 674 9.32 19.71 -15.21
C GLN A 674 10.58 18.93 -15.58
N GLN A 675 11.75 19.46 -15.22
CA GLN A 675 13.04 18.81 -15.46
C GLN A 675 13.10 17.47 -14.71
N ARG A 676 12.83 17.47 -13.41
CA ARG A 676 12.90 16.26 -12.57
C ARG A 676 11.92 15.19 -13.05
N LEU A 677 10.70 15.59 -13.41
CA LEU A 677 9.70 14.69 -13.99
C LEU A 677 10.19 14.02 -15.28
N ARG A 678 10.70 14.78 -16.24
CA ARG A 678 11.21 14.21 -17.51
C ARG A 678 12.45 13.33 -17.31
N GLU A 679 13.32 13.69 -16.37
CA GLU A 679 14.50 12.89 -16.01
C GLU A 679 14.08 11.55 -15.36
N THR A 680 13.10 11.56 -14.46
CA THR A 680 12.49 10.35 -13.88
C THR A 680 11.85 9.48 -14.97
N GLY A 681 11.09 10.09 -15.87
CA GLY A 681 10.49 9.40 -17.01
C GLY A 681 11.51 8.77 -17.95
N ALA A 682 12.67 9.41 -18.15
CA ALA A 682 13.78 8.83 -18.92
C ALA A 682 14.34 7.56 -18.27
N TRP A 683 14.45 7.54 -16.94
CA TRP A 683 14.83 6.33 -16.20
C TRP A 683 13.76 5.24 -16.33
N LEU A 684 12.48 5.59 -16.18
CA LEU A 684 11.35 4.65 -16.30
C LEU A 684 11.18 4.08 -17.72
N ARG A 685 11.51 4.82 -18.78
CA ARG A 685 11.53 4.26 -20.15
C ARG A 685 12.52 3.10 -20.30
N THR A 686 13.61 3.12 -19.55
CA THR A 686 14.63 2.05 -19.59
C THR A 686 14.31 0.93 -18.59
N ASN A 687 13.88 1.31 -17.38
CA ASN A 687 13.81 0.42 -16.23
C ASN A 687 12.37 0.04 -15.82
N GLY A 688 11.36 0.60 -16.48
CA GLY A 688 9.95 0.48 -16.09
C GLY A 688 9.41 -0.95 -16.09
N GLU A 689 10.04 -1.89 -16.80
CA GLU A 689 9.65 -3.31 -16.74
C GLU A 689 9.82 -3.90 -15.33
N ALA A 690 10.77 -3.38 -14.54
CA ALA A 690 11.00 -3.77 -13.14
C ALA A 690 10.05 -3.06 -12.15
N ILE A 691 9.25 -2.11 -12.62
CA ILE A 691 8.31 -1.32 -11.81
C ILE A 691 6.87 -1.72 -12.16
N TYR A 692 6.40 -1.39 -13.37
CA TYR A 692 5.00 -1.54 -13.76
C TYR A 692 4.57 -3.00 -13.88
N GLY A 693 3.40 -3.34 -13.33
CA GLY A 693 2.85 -4.70 -13.34
C GLY A 693 3.69 -5.74 -12.60
N THR A 694 4.65 -5.31 -11.77
CA THR A 694 5.36 -6.18 -10.84
C THR A 694 4.63 -6.29 -9.51
N THR A 695 5.05 -7.23 -8.67
CA THR A 695 4.66 -7.35 -7.27
C THR A 695 5.91 -7.44 -6.38
N TYR A 696 5.73 -7.30 -5.07
CA TYR A 696 6.79 -7.52 -4.09
C TYR A 696 7.28 -8.98 -4.13
N TRP A 697 8.53 -9.22 -3.75
CA TRP A 697 9.01 -10.56 -3.48
C TRP A 697 8.54 -10.99 -2.08
N SER A 698 7.85 -12.12 -1.98
CA SER A 698 7.21 -12.55 -0.72
C SER A 698 8.18 -12.90 0.40
N ARG A 699 9.49 -13.04 0.09
CA ARG A 699 10.51 -13.35 1.10
C ARG A 699 11.18 -12.11 1.65
N LEU A 700 11.47 -11.13 0.79
CA LEU A 700 12.33 -10.01 1.14
C LEU A 700 12.08 -8.81 0.21
N ALA A 701 11.74 -7.64 0.76
CA ALA A 701 11.66 -6.41 -0.03
C ALA A 701 13.04 -5.81 -0.34
N GLN A 702 13.98 -5.92 0.61
CA GLN A 702 15.26 -5.23 0.56
C GLN A 702 16.42 -6.03 1.18
N LEU A 703 17.65 -5.80 0.68
CA LEU A 703 18.89 -6.32 1.28
C LEU A 703 19.97 -5.24 1.16
N GLY A 704 20.25 -4.51 2.26
CA GLY A 704 21.08 -3.31 2.19
C GLY A 704 20.52 -2.30 1.17
N ASP A 705 21.34 -1.93 0.19
CA ASP A 705 20.96 -1.02 -0.90
C ASP A 705 20.21 -1.70 -2.06
N LEU A 706 19.87 -2.98 -1.93
CA LEU A 706 19.08 -3.70 -2.91
C LEU A 706 17.59 -3.61 -2.61
N ARG A 707 16.79 -3.54 -3.67
CA ARG A 707 15.33 -3.70 -3.67
C ARG A 707 14.91 -4.76 -4.69
N PHE A 708 13.84 -5.48 -4.38
CA PHE A 708 13.39 -6.62 -5.19
C PHE A 708 11.95 -6.46 -5.66
N THR A 709 11.71 -6.82 -6.93
CA THR A 709 10.36 -6.96 -7.49
C THR A 709 10.28 -8.20 -8.35
N VAL A 710 9.06 -8.71 -8.53
CA VAL A 710 8.78 -9.91 -9.32
C VAL A 710 7.73 -9.57 -10.35
N ARG A 711 7.98 -9.92 -11.62
CA ARG A 711 6.93 -10.01 -12.63
C ARG A 711 6.45 -11.45 -12.67
N PRO A 712 5.23 -11.76 -12.17
CA PRO A 712 4.77 -13.14 -12.04
C PRO A 712 4.90 -13.94 -13.34
N GLY A 713 5.49 -15.12 -13.24
CA GLY A 713 5.69 -16.03 -14.37
C GLY A 713 6.72 -15.57 -15.43
N SER A 714 7.42 -14.45 -15.24
CA SER A 714 8.26 -13.86 -16.28
C SER A 714 9.67 -13.49 -15.84
N ALA A 715 9.87 -12.77 -14.75
CA ALA A 715 11.20 -12.28 -14.38
C ALA A 715 11.30 -11.90 -12.90
N PHE A 716 12.53 -11.96 -12.38
CA PHE A 716 12.91 -11.42 -11.07
C PHE A 716 13.85 -10.24 -11.26
N TYR A 717 13.65 -9.17 -10.50
CA TYR A 717 14.45 -7.95 -10.59
C TYR A 717 15.20 -7.65 -9.30
N LEU A 718 16.45 -7.23 -9.46
CA LEU A 718 17.29 -6.69 -8.39
C LEU A 718 17.65 -5.26 -8.75
N MET A 719 17.36 -4.32 -7.87
CA MET A 719 17.60 -2.90 -8.11
C MET A 719 18.58 -2.40 -7.05
N SER A 720 19.78 -2.01 -7.47
CA SER A 720 20.77 -1.40 -6.58
C SER A 720 20.60 0.11 -6.59
N LEU A 721 20.40 0.69 -5.41
CA LEU A 721 20.25 2.14 -5.21
C LEU A 721 21.60 2.87 -5.26
N VAL A 722 22.71 2.13 -5.23
CA VAL A 722 24.07 2.67 -5.33
C VAL A 722 24.79 2.08 -6.52
N ALA A 723 25.85 2.75 -6.99
CA ALA A 723 26.66 2.22 -8.07
C ALA A 723 27.32 0.90 -7.62
N PRO A 724 27.09 -0.22 -8.32
CA PRO A 724 27.66 -1.50 -7.92
C PRO A 724 29.18 -1.53 -8.12
N GLY A 725 29.86 -2.34 -7.31
CA GLY A 725 31.27 -2.69 -7.49
C GLY A 725 31.50 -3.53 -8.76
N SER A 726 32.71 -4.08 -8.93
CA SER A 726 32.99 -5.02 -10.04
C SER A 726 32.18 -6.31 -9.94
N GLN A 727 31.64 -6.61 -8.76
CA GLN A 727 30.71 -7.70 -8.51
C GLN A 727 29.54 -7.20 -7.67
N LEU A 728 28.36 -7.72 -7.97
CA LEU A 728 27.18 -7.61 -7.11
C LEU A 728 26.97 -8.94 -6.42
N VAL A 729 27.04 -8.94 -5.10
CA VAL A 729 26.84 -10.14 -4.28
C VAL A 729 25.49 -10.04 -3.58
N VAL A 730 24.67 -11.07 -3.75
CA VAL A 730 23.30 -11.13 -3.22
C VAL A 730 23.18 -12.34 -2.32
N ASP A 731 23.20 -12.10 -1.02
CA ASP A 731 23.11 -13.11 0.03
C ASP A 731 21.64 -13.41 0.37
N ALA A 732 20.88 -13.81 -0.64
CA ALA A 732 19.46 -14.13 -0.54
C ALA A 732 19.11 -15.23 -1.55
N PRO A 733 18.05 -16.03 -1.29
CA PRO A 733 17.67 -17.16 -2.14
C PRO A 733 16.96 -16.70 -3.43
N VAL A 734 17.66 -15.94 -4.27
CA VAL A 734 17.15 -15.43 -5.55
C VAL A 734 16.65 -16.61 -6.41
N PRO A 735 15.43 -16.55 -6.97
CA PRO A 735 14.88 -17.62 -7.79
C PRO A 735 15.53 -17.65 -9.18
N ILE A 736 16.75 -18.16 -9.23
CA ILE A 736 17.57 -18.34 -10.44
C ILE A 736 18.01 -19.81 -10.59
N ARG A 737 18.18 -20.26 -11.83
CA ARG A 737 18.69 -21.59 -12.17
C ARG A 737 19.76 -21.56 -13.24
N GLN A 738 20.52 -22.64 -13.33
CA GLN A 738 21.39 -22.87 -14.48
C GLN A 738 20.57 -22.82 -15.79
N GLY A 739 21.04 -22.02 -16.75
CA GLY A 739 20.34 -21.75 -18.02
C GLY A 739 19.52 -20.45 -18.03
N ASP A 740 19.15 -19.90 -16.88
CA ASP A 740 18.56 -18.55 -16.81
C ASP A 740 19.61 -17.51 -17.24
N ARG A 741 19.11 -16.37 -17.74
CA ARG A 741 19.97 -15.26 -18.18
C ARG A 741 19.89 -14.12 -17.16
N VAL A 742 21.05 -13.64 -16.74
CA VAL A 742 21.17 -12.37 -16.03
C VAL A 742 21.54 -11.28 -17.03
N SER A 743 20.81 -10.17 -16.99
CA SER A 743 21.09 -8.96 -17.76
C SER A 743 20.93 -7.72 -16.87
N MET A 744 21.35 -6.55 -17.35
CA MET A 744 21.06 -5.27 -16.72
C MET A 744 20.31 -4.39 -17.71
N LEU A 745 19.18 -3.84 -17.30
CA LEU A 745 18.38 -2.94 -18.14
C LEU A 745 19.21 -1.70 -18.50
N GLY A 746 19.14 -1.28 -19.75
CA GLY A 746 19.98 -0.21 -20.31
C GLY A 746 21.39 -0.63 -20.73
N TYR A 747 21.82 -1.87 -20.47
CA TYR A 747 23.12 -2.40 -20.90
C TYR A 747 22.96 -3.62 -21.82
N GLY A 748 23.50 -3.52 -23.04
CA GLY A 748 23.37 -4.56 -24.06
C GLY A 748 24.39 -5.71 -23.97
N GLY A 749 25.41 -5.59 -23.12
CA GLY A 749 26.46 -6.61 -23.01
C GLY A 749 26.06 -7.81 -22.14
N PRO A 750 26.81 -8.91 -22.20
CA PRO A 750 26.58 -10.06 -21.33
C PRO A 750 26.97 -9.75 -19.88
N LEU A 751 26.28 -10.39 -18.93
CA LEU A 751 26.70 -10.46 -17.54
C LEU A 751 26.98 -11.92 -17.19
N HIS A 752 28.14 -12.17 -16.60
CA HIS A 752 28.48 -13.47 -16.04
C HIS A 752 27.96 -13.55 -14.62
N TRP A 753 27.49 -14.72 -14.22
CA TRP A 753 26.98 -14.94 -12.88
C TRP A 753 27.27 -16.37 -12.42
N SER A 754 27.36 -16.54 -11.11
CA SER A 754 27.48 -17.84 -10.45
C SER A 754 26.62 -17.87 -9.20
N GLN A 755 26.17 -19.05 -8.81
CA GLN A 755 25.43 -19.26 -7.56
C GLN A 755 26.08 -20.40 -6.76
N SER A 756 26.38 -20.14 -5.49
CA SER A 756 26.93 -21.11 -4.53
C SER A 756 26.41 -20.80 -3.13
N ASP A 757 26.08 -21.83 -2.35
CA ASP A 757 25.60 -21.69 -0.96
C ASP A 757 24.42 -20.72 -0.78
N GLY A 758 23.53 -20.66 -1.78
CA GLY A 758 22.36 -19.76 -1.79
C GLY A 758 22.69 -18.30 -2.13
N ARG A 759 23.96 -17.96 -2.37
CA ARG A 759 24.43 -16.63 -2.76
C ARG A 759 24.57 -16.51 -4.27
N LEU A 760 24.02 -15.45 -4.84
CA LEU A 760 24.21 -15.07 -6.24
C LEU A 760 25.33 -14.02 -6.36
N VAL A 761 26.28 -14.26 -7.26
CA VAL A 761 27.33 -13.31 -7.62
C VAL A 761 27.19 -12.95 -9.10
N ILE A 762 27.12 -11.67 -9.41
CA ILE A 762 27.04 -11.14 -10.78
C ILE A 762 28.28 -10.29 -11.04
N ASP A 763 29.03 -10.60 -12.10
CA ASP A 763 30.13 -9.76 -12.55
C ASP A 763 29.58 -8.52 -13.27
N VAL A 764 29.95 -7.34 -12.79
CA VAL A 764 29.45 -6.05 -13.30
C VAL A 764 30.61 -5.29 -13.97
N PRO A 765 30.80 -5.45 -15.29
CA PRO A 765 31.90 -4.80 -16.00
C PRO A 765 31.76 -3.27 -15.95
N ALA A 766 32.87 -2.55 -16.14
CA ALA A 766 32.89 -1.09 -16.10
C ALA A 766 31.83 -0.44 -17.01
N ALA A 767 31.62 -0.99 -18.21
CA ALA A 767 30.58 -0.52 -19.14
C ALA A 767 29.16 -0.68 -18.59
N ALA A 768 28.86 -1.76 -17.87
CA ALA A 768 27.56 -1.95 -17.22
C ALA A 768 27.38 -0.93 -16.08
N ARG A 769 28.40 -0.76 -15.24
CA ARG A 769 28.36 0.24 -14.15
C ARG A 769 28.12 1.65 -14.69
N ALA A 770 28.75 2.02 -15.80
CA ALA A 770 28.58 3.34 -16.41
C ALA A 770 27.25 3.51 -17.16
N ALA A 771 26.59 2.43 -17.57
CA ALA A 771 25.33 2.49 -18.31
C ALA A 771 24.11 2.76 -17.40
N GLY A 772 24.17 2.36 -16.12
CA GLY A 772 23.12 2.66 -15.14
C GLY A 772 23.22 4.08 -14.59
N LYS A 773 22.08 4.65 -14.18
CA LYS A 773 21.97 5.97 -13.57
C LYS A 773 20.86 5.95 -12.52
N HIS A 774 21.05 6.63 -11.39
CA HIS A 774 20.15 6.71 -10.23
C HIS A 774 19.92 5.36 -9.51
N ALA A 775 19.59 4.29 -10.25
CA ALA A 775 19.56 2.91 -9.77
C ALA A 775 19.92 1.94 -10.90
N TRP A 776 20.60 0.85 -10.56
CA TRP A 776 21.07 -0.19 -11.49
C TRP A 776 20.14 -1.40 -11.40
N VAL A 777 19.46 -1.72 -12.51
CA VAL A 777 18.40 -2.74 -12.53
C VAL A 777 18.86 -3.99 -13.24
N PHE A 778 19.09 -5.05 -12.47
CA PHE A 778 19.42 -6.37 -12.94
C PHE A 778 18.15 -7.20 -13.11
N LYS A 779 18.09 -7.96 -14.20
CA LYS A 779 16.98 -8.83 -14.56
C LYS A 779 17.47 -10.26 -14.62
N VAL A 780 16.82 -11.14 -13.86
CA VAL A 780 16.89 -12.58 -14.05
C VAL A 780 15.74 -12.96 -14.98
N ASP A 781 16.06 -13.15 -16.26
CA ASP A 781 15.13 -13.64 -17.26
C ASP A 781 14.92 -15.13 -17.06
N TRP A 782 13.67 -15.48 -16.83
CA TRP A 782 13.25 -16.83 -16.58
C TRP A 782 13.06 -17.58 -17.89
N ARG A 783 13.99 -18.47 -18.24
CA ARG A 783 13.96 -19.21 -19.51
C ARG A 783 13.33 -20.59 -19.39
#